data_AF-A0A1A9A4J6-F1
#
_entry.id   AF-A0A1A9A4J6-F1
#
_cell.length_a   1.000
_cell.length_b   1.000
_cell.length_c   1.000
_cell.angle_alpha   90.00
_cell.angle_beta   90.00
_cell.angle_gamma   90.00
#
_symmetry.space_group_name_H-M   'P 1'
#
loop_
_entity.id
_entity.type
_entity.pdbx_description
1 polymer ?
#
loop_
_entity_poly.entity_id
_entity_poly.type
_entity_poly.pdbx_seq_one_letter_code
_entity_poly.pdbx_strand_id
1 'polypeptide(L)'
;MESATPHPGGRAGRALLAAALVVAGGAAVATAVTTTATPARAAVVLNDSEVTANLWEWNWTSVAAACTDHLGPAGYGAVQVAPPQESVSLPNSPDGVHPWFEVYQPVSYRLESRFGTRQQFAAMVATCHDAGVRVYVDAVVNHMAGTNNPAGTRGYAGTTFTGYDYPAVPYGYGDFHHPGDNCPTGGGITDWNNEAQVTSCELLSLSDLYTEKETVRNKIAGYLNDLIGLGVDGFRVDAVKHVRKDDFAAILGKLNNTLTEGKRPYVAQEIFDGASNPALQARAYTGNGDVLDFGYAKGIRSAFQGSISTLQNVPSWNLDAPDGNVFAMVTNHDLERDGVVLSYKNGSDYVLANYFALAYPHGRPSVYDSFTWTDRNQSPPADGTGRVTDTVCGAAWNCLTRTTGIKGMVGWANAARSVRTVADFTTVNSNVIGFHRGDRGWIGINDSGTATTATFTTGLADGRYCDVISGVATGTGCTGGTVTVSGGRATVTVPANNAVALHVDARPGTSPSPTASPTASPTAGPTSNPDGGIATTFTVSATPATDQDVYVVGSIPELGSWAPANAVRLTALGGNSYRAAVDLPRSTTVEYKYIKKTAAGVVTWESGANRSLGTPASGSSAVTDSFRGDTVPTAPVAASFNATVSTYYGQNVYLVGNLAALGGWNPANAVPLSSADYPVWRTTLNLPPNTAVEYKYLKKNPDGSVTWESGANRSFTTPAGGSWSSTDTWR
;
A
#
# COMPACT_ATOMS: atom_id res chain seq x y z
N MET A 1 -77.43 -25.05 12.39
CA MET A 1 -78.47 -25.67 11.54
C MET A 1 -77.84 -25.80 10.17
N GLU A 2 -77.13 -26.90 9.98
CA GLU A 2 -77.53 -28.09 9.18
C GLU A 2 -77.16 -27.91 7.70
N SER A 3 -76.11 -28.60 7.21
CA SER A 3 -76.15 -29.96 6.60
C SER A 3 -76.57 -29.85 5.11
N ALA A 4 -76.08 -30.58 4.10
CA ALA A 4 -75.41 -31.87 4.03
C ALA A 4 -74.73 -32.09 2.65
N THR A 5 -73.73 -32.97 2.62
CA THR A 5 -73.25 -33.79 1.47
C THR A 5 -74.27 -34.87 1.06
N PRO A 6 -74.17 -35.62 -0.09
CA PRO A 6 -73.32 -36.84 -0.17
C PRO A 6 -72.79 -37.29 -1.57
N HIS A 7 -71.84 -38.25 -1.54
CA HIS A 7 -71.19 -39.03 -2.62
C HIS A 7 -72.12 -40.01 -3.38
N PRO A 8 -71.67 -40.73 -4.45
CA PRO A 8 -70.85 -41.99 -4.38
C PRO A 8 -69.81 -42.12 -5.53
N GLY A 9 -68.84 -43.04 -5.57
CA GLY A 9 -68.61 -44.26 -4.79
C GLY A 9 -67.22 -44.89 -5.04
N GLY A 10 -66.80 -45.72 -4.08
CA GLY A 10 -65.62 -46.60 -4.15
C GLY A 10 -65.90 -47.91 -4.88
N ARG A 11 -64.89 -48.72 -5.24
CA ARG A 11 -64.19 -49.78 -4.46
C ARG A 11 -63.37 -50.57 -5.51
N ALA A 12 -62.35 -51.40 -5.29
CA ALA A 12 -61.50 -51.97 -4.22
C ALA A 12 -60.48 -52.86 -5.01
N GLY A 13 -59.32 -53.34 -4.56
CA GLY A 13 -58.64 -53.40 -3.27
C GLY A 13 -57.49 -54.45 -3.35
N ARG A 14 -56.81 -54.64 -2.20
CA ARG A 14 -55.90 -55.73 -1.72
C ARG A 14 -54.56 -55.15 -1.23
N ALA A 15 -54.36 -54.94 0.08
CA ALA A 15 -53.99 -55.90 1.15
C ALA A 15 -52.46 -56.23 1.10
N LEU A 16 -51.64 -56.13 2.15
CA LEU A 16 -51.76 -56.55 3.56
C LEU A 16 -50.73 -55.84 4.49
N LEU A 17 -51.05 -55.80 5.79
CA LEU A 17 -50.18 -55.45 6.92
C LEU A 17 -49.15 -56.55 7.26
N ALA A 18 -48.00 -56.17 7.84
CA ALA A 18 -47.46 -56.74 9.08
C ALA A 18 -46.31 -55.88 9.64
N ALA A 19 -46.31 -55.68 10.96
CA ALA A 19 -45.27 -55.03 11.75
C ALA A 19 -44.56 -56.05 12.66
N ALA A 20 -43.24 -55.92 12.88
CA ALA A 20 -42.56 -55.88 14.19
C ALA A 20 -41.04 -56.14 14.12
N LEU A 21 -40.28 -55.19 14.69
CA LEU A 21 -39.04 -55.25 15.49
C LEU A 21 -37.86 -56.22 15.14
N VAL A 22 -36.63 -55.67 15.01
CA VAL A 22 -35.50 -55.70 15.99
C VAL A 22 -34.16 -55.29 15.32
N VAL A 23 -33.52 -54.26 15.89
CA VAL A 23 -32.07 -53.94 16.06
C VAL A 23 -31.01 -54.35 15.01
N ALA A 24 -30.34 -53.34 14.43
CA ALA A 24 -28.90 -53.26 14.15
C ALA A 24 -28.58 -51.79 13.79
N GLY A 25 -27.63 -51.09 14.42
CA GLY A 25 -26.19 -51.26 14.18
C GLY A 25 -25.73 -50.13 13.24
N GLY A 26 -24.82 -49.28 13.72
CA GLY A 26 -24.58 -47.95 13.15
C GLY A 26 -23.91 -47.89 11.77
N ALA A 27 -24.14 -46.76 11.10
CA ALA A 27 -23.16 -46.04 10.31
C ALA A 27 -23.65 -44.59 10.15
N ALA A 28 -23.15 -43.68 10.99
CA ALA A 28 -23.33 -42.25 10.78
C ALA A 28 -22.45 -41.86 9.59
N VAL A 29 -23.07 -41.53 8.46
CA VAL A 29 -22.38 -40.93 7.31
C VAL A 29 -22.02 -39.50 7.71
N ALA A 30 -20.77 -39.31 8.13
CA ALA A 30 -20.20 -37.98 8.29
C ALA A 30 -20.06 -37.35 6.90
N THR A 31 -20.94 -36.40 6.58
CA THR A 31 -20.74 -35.49 5.46
C THR A 31 -19.53 -34.62 5.78
N ALA A 32 -18.38 -34.97 5.21
CA ALA A 32 -17.19 -34.14 5.25
C ALA A 32 -17.50 -32.81 4.54
N VAL A 33 -17.69 -31.75 5.34
CA VAL A 33 -17.61 -30.38 4.84
C VAL A 33 -16.14 -30.15 4.50
N THR A 34 -15.79 -30.33 3.23
CA THR A 34 -14.50 -29.86 2.71
C THR A 34 -14.54 -28.34 2.74
N THR A 35 -13.99 -27.75 3.81
CA THR A 35 -13.56 -26.36 3.78
C THR A 35 -12.51 -26.26 2.68
N THR A 36 -12.86 -25.73 1.52
CA THR A 36 -11.87 -25.32 0.52
C THR A 36 -11.03 -24.24 1.19
N ALA A 37 -9.84 -24.61 1.67
CA ALA A 37 -8.84 -23.64 2.07
C ALA A 37 -8.64 -22.71 0.87
N THR A 38 -8.89 -21.42 1.05
CA THR A 38 -8.49 -20.40 0.10
C THR A 38 -7.00 -20.63 -0.16
N PRO A 39 -6.57 -20.83 -1.42
CA PRO A 39 -5.15 -21.00 -1.71
C PRO A 39 -4.41 -19.80 -1.13
N ALA A 40 -3.38 -20.06 -0.33
CA ALA A 40 -2.51 -19.00 0.18
C ALA A 40 -1.96 -18.24 -1.02
N ARG A 41 -2.40 -16.99 -1.21
CA ARG A 41 -1.87 -16.10 -2.24
C ARG A 41 -0.38 -15.94 -1.94
N ALA A 42 0.49 -16.16 -2.93
CA ALA A 42 1.92 -15.93 -2.77
C ALA A 42 2.14 -14.51 -2.21
N ALA A 43 3.11 -14.34 -1.30
CA ALA A 43 3.44 -13.01 -0.78
C ALA A 43 3.80 -12.10 -1.97
N VAL A 44 3.00 -11.06 -2.17
CA VAL A 44 3.20 -10.06 -3.20
C VAL A 44 4.48 -9.27 -2.87
N VAL A 45 5.41 -9.18 -3.81
CA VAL A 45 6.59 -8.31 -3.66
C VAL A 45 6.21 -6.92 -4.15
N LEU A 46 6.07 -5.98 -3.22
CA LEU A 46 5.82 -4.59 -3.54
C LEU A 46 7.13 -3.87 -3.92
N ASN A 47 7.02 -2.87 -4.79
CA ASN A 47 8.12 -2.01 -5.18
C ASN A 47 8.65 -1.25 -3.96
N ASP A 48 9.96 -1.29 -3.77
CA ASP A 48 10.66 -0.49 -2.76
C ASP A 48 10.91 0.92 -3.31
N SER A 49 9.85 1.73 -3.29
CA SER A 49 9.82 3.08 -3.85
C SER A 49 8.99 4.01 -2.98
N GLU A 50 9.42 5.27 -2.92
CA GLU A 50 8.70 6.36 -2.26
C GLU A 50 7.80 7.15 -3.22
N VAL A 51 7.86 6.86 -4.53
CA VAL A 51 7.12 7.61 -5.56
C VAL A 51 5.68 7.15 -5.63
N THR A 52 4.75 8.10 -5.51
CA THR A 52 3.30 7.85 -5.64
C THR A 52 2.77 8.39 -6.97
N ALA A 53 2.03 7.58 -7.72
CA ALA A 53 1.23 8.07 -8.84
C ALA A 53 -0.15 8.49 -8.33
N ASN A 54 -0.51 9.77 -8.42
CA ASN A 54 -1.87 10.22 -8.10
C ASN A 54 -2.71 10.22 -9.39
N LEU A 55 -3.54 9.19 -9.55
CA LEU A 55 -4.45 9.04 -10.69
C LEU A 55 -5.83 9.57 -10.30
N TRP A 56 -5.93 10.89 -10.28
CA TRP A 56 -7.10 11.56 -9.72
C TRP A 56 -8.32 11.48 -10.65
N GLU A 57 -9.44 11.06 -10.08
CA GLU A 57 -10.72 10.78 -10.75
C GLU A 57 -10.70 9.73 -11.86
N TRP A 58 -9.72 8.83 -11.90
CA TRP A 58 -9.76 7.69 -12.83
C TRP A 58 -10.74 6.62 -12.33
N ASN A 59 -11.44 5.96 -13.26
CA ASN A 59 -12.23 4.79 -12.90
C ASN A 59 -11.32 3.60 -12.50
N TRP A 60 -11.83 2.70 -11.67
CA TRP A 60 -10.98 1.66 -11.06
C TRP A 60 -10.44 0.63 -12.07
N THR A 61 -11.16 0.39 -13.17
CA THR A 61 -10.67 -0.46 -14.26
C THR A 61 -9.47 0.16 -14.97
N SER A 62 -9.46 1.47 -15.19
CA SER A 62 -8.33 2.18 -15.80
C SER A 62 -7.13 2.28 -14.85
N VAL A 63 -7.36 2.43 -13.55
CA VAL A 63 -6.29 2.38 -12.54
C VAL A 63 -5.64 0.99 -12.51
N ALA A 64 -6.43 -0.08 -12.54
CA ALA A 64 -5.91 -1.44 -12.58
C ALA A 64 -5.03 -1.67 -13.82
N ALA A 65 -5.46 -1.21 -15.00
CA ALA A 65 -4.68 -1.25 -16.22
C ALA A 65 -3.40 -0.40 -16.14
N ALA A 66 -3.47 0.81 -15.57
CA ALA A 66 -2.29 1.64 -15.36
C ALA A 66 -1.23 0.98 -14.47
N CYS A 67 -1.68 0.31 -13.39
CA CYS A 67 -0.82 -0.46 -12.52
C CYS A 67 -0.03 -1.52 -13.30
N THR A 68 -0.69 -2.25 -14.20
CA THR A 68 -0.03 -3.29 -14.98
C THR A 68 0.83 -2.74 -16.12
N ASP A 69 0.29 -1.78 -16.87
CA ASP A 69 0.87 -1.35 -18.13
C ASP A 69 2.14 -0.53 -17.94
N HIS A 70 2.17 0.33 -16.91
CA HIS A 70 3.27 1.27 -16.75
C HIS A 70 3.69 1.59 -15.33
N LEU A 71 2.80 1.61 -14.33
CA LEU A 71 3.21 2.02 -12.98
C LEU A 71 4.10 0.97 -12.31
N GLY A 72 3.67 -0.29 -12.29
CA GLY A 72 4.45 -1.41 -11.76
C GLY A 72 5.80 -1.55 -12.47
N PRO A 73 5.82 -1.69 -13.82
CA PRO A 73 7.07 -1.78 -14.59
C PRO A 73 8.01 -0.59 -14.43
N ALA A 74 7.49 0.64 -14.26
CA ALA A 74 8.33 1.82 -14.03
C ALA A 74 8.87 1.90 -12.59
N GLY A 75 8.36 1.09 -11.66
CA GLY A 75 8.81 1.02 -10.28
C GLY A 75 8.13 2.03 -9.35
N TYR A 76 6.90 2.46 -9.64
CA TYR A 76 6.12 3.26 -8.68
C TYR A 76 5.85 2.46 -7.41
N GLY A 77 5.97 3.10 -6.25
CA GLY A 77 5.75 2.46 -4.94
C GLY A 77 4.28 2.36 -4.55
N ALA A 78 3.47 3.30 -5.03
CA ALA A 78 2.05 3.38 -4.75
C ALA A 78 1.27 4.09 -5.87
N VAL A 79 -0.03 3.81 -5.94
CA VAL A 79 -1.03 4.61 -6.65
C VAL A 79 -2.00 5.22 -5.64
N GLN A 80 -2.32 6.51 -5.78
CA GLN A 80 -3.39 7.19 -5.06
C GLN A 80 -4.60 7.34 -5.97
N VAL A 81 -5.79 7.00 -5.46
CA VAL A 81 -7.08 7.18 -6.15
C VAL A 81 -8.00 8.13 -5.38
N ALA A 82 -8.97 8.72 -6.07
CA ALA A 82 -10.02 9.57 -5.51
C ALA A 82 -10.92 8.81 -4.49
N PRO A 83 -11.74 9.52 -3.68
CA PRO A 83 -12.49 8.89 -2.60
C PRO A 83 -13.40 7.75 -3.09
N PRO A 84 -13.31 6.54 -2.51
CA PRO A 84 -13.96 5.37 -3.09
C PRO A 84 -15.41 5.16 -2.65
N GLN A 85 -15.86 5.89 -1.62
CA GLN A 85 -17.20 5.82 -1.07
C GLN A 85 -18.24 6.46 -2.00
N GLU A 86 -19.52 6.08 -1.80
CA GLU A 86 -20.64 6.68 -2.50
C GLU A 86 -20.76 8.15 -2.12
N SER A 87 -20.73 8.98 -3.15
CA SER A 87 -20.89 10.41 -3.04
C SER A 87 -22.22 10.87 -3.62
N VAL A 88 -22.53 12.14 -3.38
CA VAL A 88 -23.67 12.82 -4.00
C VAL A 88 -23.56 12.79 -5.53
N SER A 89 -24.70 12.73 -6.22
CA SER A 89 -24.80 12.83 -7.68
C SER A 89 -25.51 14.12 -8.07
N LEU A 90 -24.82 15.00 -8.80
CA LEU A 90 -25.26 16.35 -9.13
C LEU A 90 -25.41 16.58 -10.64
N PRO A 91 -26.42 15.97 -11.29
CA PRO A 91 -26.64 16.15 -12.74
C PRO A 91 -27.09 17.58 -13.11
N ASN A 92 -27.61 18.34 -12.14
CA ASN A 92 -28.17 19.68 -12.34
C ASN A 92 -27.64 20.68 -11.30
N SER A 93 -26.32 20.77 -11.13
CA SER A 93 -25.71 21.75 -10.21
C SER A 93 -25.52 23.12 -10.88
N PRO A 94 -25.65 24.24 -10.13
CA PRO A 94 -25.25 25.56 -10.63
C PRO A 94 -23.75 25.64 -10.99
N ASP A 95 -22.92 24.75 -10.43
CA ASP A 95 -21.48 24.65 -10.70
C ASP A 95 -21.14 23.80 -11.93
N GLY A 96 -22.16 23.37 -12.69
CA GLY A 96 -22.01 22.53 -13.87
C GLY A 96 -22.62 21.13 -13.69
N VAL A 97 -22.60 20.34 -14.76
CA VAL A 97 -23.08 18.96 -14.74
C VAL A 97 -21.99 18.08 -14.11
N HIS A 98 -22.31 17.39 -13.02
CA HIS A 98 -21.40 16.45 -12.34
C HIS A 98 -20.02 17.02 -11.98
N PRO A 99 -19.97 18.17 -11.29
CA PRO A 99 -18.71 18.84 -11.01
C PRO A 99 -17.77 17.91 -10.23
N TRP A 100 -16.47 17.99 -10.51
CA TRP A 100 -15.47 17.06 -9.96
C TRP A 100 -15.57 16.91 -8.44
N PHE A 101 -15.84 17.99 -7.72
CA PHE A 101 -15.86 17.99 -6.25
C PHE A 101 -17.01 17.17 -5.65
N GLU A 102 -17.99 16.71 -6.45
CA GLU A 102 -19.10 15.92 -5.93
C GLU A 102 -18.62 14.61 -5.25
N VAL A 103 -17.44 14.08 -5.61
CA VAL A 103 -16.84 12.90 -4.97
C VAL A 103 -16.38 13.13 -3.53
N TYR A 104 -16.16 14.39 -3.16
CA TYR A 104 -15.81 14.80 -1.80
C TYR A 104 -17.04 15.05 -0.92
N GLN A 105 -18.24 14.70 -1.37
CA GLN A 105 -19.47 14.81 -0.60
C GLN A 105 -20.07 13.42 -0.33
N PRO A 106 -19.61 12.70 0.71
CA PRO A 106 -20.07 11.36 1.02
C PRO A 106 -21.54 11.34 1.41
N VAL A 107 -22.30 10.38 0.90
CA VAL A 107 -23.68 10.12 1.38
C VAL A 107 -23.81 8.77 2.05
N SER A 108 -22.86 7.86 1.79
CA SER A 108 -22.70 6.60 2.51
C SER A 108 -21.25 6.13 2.48
N TYR A 109 -20.94 5.08 3.23
CA TYR A 109 -19.64 4.38 3.15
C TYR A 109 -19.68 3.16 2.21
N ARG A 110 -20.72 3.03 1.38
CA ARG A 110 -20.78 1.98 0.34
C ARG A 110 -19.73 2.28 -0.72
N LEU A 111 -19.02 1.27 -1.20
CA LEU A 111 -18.06 1.43 -2.30
C LEU A 111 -18.77 1.29 -3.66
N GLU A 112 -19.79 2.11 -3.87
CA GLU A 112 -20.56 2.20 -5.11
C GLU A 112 -20.51 3.68 -5.54
N SER A 113 -19.47 4.03 -6.29
CA SER A 113 -19.12 5.41 -6.61
C SER A 113 -19.26 5.69 -8.10
N ARG A 114 -19.01 6.94 -8.50
CA ARG A 114 -18.94 7.30 -9.92
C ARG A 114 -17.77 6.62 -10.67
N PHE A 115 -16.85 5.98 -9.94
CA PHE A 115 -15.69 5.26 -10.48
C PHE A 115 -15.92 3.75 -10.66
N GLY A 116 -16.99 3.20 -10.09
CA GLY A 116 -17.33 1.79 -10.22
C GLY A 116 -17.98 1.18 -8.99
N THR A 117 -17.99 -0.15 -8.95
CA THR A 117 -18.57 -0.98 -7.88
C THR A 117 -17.51 -1.51 -6.91
N ARG A 118 -17.94 -2.00 -5.75
CA ARG A 118 -17.03 -2.55 -4.74
C ARG A 118 -16.14 -3.65 -5.29
N GLN A 119 -16.70 -4.48 -6.19
CA GLN A 119 -15.97 -5.54 -6.85
C GLN A 119 -14.86 -5.00 -7.76
N GLN A 120 -15.14 -3.92 -8.51
CA GLN A 120 -14.14 -3.27 -9.36
C GLN A 120 -13.04 -2.61 -8.52
N PHE A 121 -13.39 -2.00 -7.38
CA PHE A 121 -12.40 -1.48 -6.44
C PHE A 121 -11.47 -2.57 -5.90
N ALA A 122 -12.05 -3.67 -5.38
CA ALA A 122 -11.28 -4.79 -4.86
C ALA A 122 -10.39 -5.45 -5.94
N ALA A 123 -10.89 -5.55 -7.18
CA ALA A 123 -10.12 -6.04 -8.31
C ALA A 123 -8.95 -5.11 -8.67
N MET A 124 -9.16 -3.79 -8.61
CA MET A 124 -8.11 -2.80 -8.81
C MET A 124 -7.01 -2.92 -7.76
N VAL A 125 -7.37 -3.01 -6.47
CA VAL A 125 -6.40 -3.18 -5.38
C VAL A 125 -5.58 -4.45 -5.59
N ALA A 126 -6.25 -5.58 -5.86
CA ALA A 126 -5.59 -6.85 -6.12
C ALA A 126 -4.65 -6.80 -7.33
N THR A 127 -5.05 -6.12 -8.40
CA THR A 127 -4.26 -5.99 -9.64
C THR A 127 -3.03 -5.09 -9.43
N CYS A 128 -3.19 -3.98 -8.71
CA CYS A 128 -2.09 -3.09 -8.38
C CYS A 128 -1.05 -3.79 -7.48
N HIS A 129 -1.51 -4.53 -6.48
CA HIS A 129 -0.61 -5.38 -5.68
C HIS A 129 0.14 -6.38 -6.55
N ASP A 130 -0.54 -7.13 -7.42
CA ASP A 130 0.11 -8.10 -8.32
C ASP A 130 1.15 -7.43 -9.25
N ALA A 131 1.03 -6.13 -9.51
CA ALA A 131 2.00 -5.30 -10.24
C ALA A 131 3.08 -4.65 -9.34
N GLY A 132 3.12 -4.97 -8.05
CA GLY A 132 4.06 -4.42 -7.07
C GLY A 132 3.70 -3.02 -6.55
N VAL A 133 2.51 -2.51 -6.82
CA VAL A 133 2.09 -1.14 -6.51
C VAL A 133 1.12 -1.14 -5.32
N ARG A 134 1.44 -0.40 -4.25
CA ARG A 134 0.52 -0.17 -3.12
C ARG A 134 -0.68 0.65 -3.56
N VAL A 135 -1.81 0.53 -2.88
CA VAL A 135 -2.97 1.38 -3.11
C VAL A 135 -3.22 2.31 -1.92
N TYR A 136 -3.12 3.61 -2.19
CA TYR A 136 -3.59 4.66 -1.30
C TYR A 136 -4.92 5.20 -1.81
N VAL A 137 -5.82 5.54 -0.90
CA VAL A 137 -7.10 6.14 -1.25
C VAL A 137 -7.24 7.50 -0.59
N ASP A 138 -7.91 8.41 -1.28
CA ASP A 138 -8.40 9.62 -0.66
C ASP A 138 -9.53 9.27 0.34
N ALA A 139 -9.51 9.86 1.53
CA ALA A 139 -10.43 9.56 2.62
C ALA A 139 -11.03 10.85 3.17
N VAL A 140 -12.35 10.96 3.05
CA VAL A 140 -13.13 12.07 3.61
C VAL A 140 -13.64 11.67 4.99
N VAL A 141 -13.01 12.25 6.02
CA VAL A 141 -13.31 11.94 7.43
C VAL A 141 -13.91 13.11 8.20
N ASN A 142 -13.87 14.32 7.63
CA ASN A 142 -14.36 15.54 8.26
C ASN A 142 -15.88 15.67 8.21
N HIS A 143 -16.49 15.38 7.06
CA HIS A 143 -17.87 15.74 6.79
C HIS A 143 -18.60 14.70 5.94
N MET A 144 -19.91 14.88 5.83
CA MET A 144 -20.77 14.24 4.85
C MET A 144 -21.30 15.29 3.85
N ALA A 145 -22.06 14.88 2.83
CA ALA A 145 -22.61 15.78 1.79
C ALA A 145 -23.41 16.96 2.40
N GLY A 146 -23.22 18.18 1.90
CA GLY A 146 -23.76 19.38 2.56
C GLY A 146 -25.27 19.48 2.62
N THR A 147 -25.76 20.23 3.61
CA THR A 147 -27.21 20.51 3.82
C THR A 147 -27.79 21.43 2.75
N ASN A 148 -26.93 22.11 1.99
CA ASN A 148 -27.27 22.99 0.88
C ASN A 148 -27.56 22.23 -0.44
N ASN A 149 -27.43 20.91 -0.48
CA ASN A 149 -27.82 20.12 -1.64
C ASN A 149 -29.34 20.22 -1.89
N PRO A 150 -29.81 20.27 -3.16
CA PRO A 150 -31.23 20.32 -3.46
C PRO A 150 -32.02 19.15 -2.86
N ALA A 151 -33.26 19.42 -2.44
CA ALA A 151 -34.14 18.37 -1.90
C ALA A 151 -34.35 17.25 -2.92
N GLY A 152 -34.24 15.99 -2.46
CA GLY A 152 -34.37 14.81 -3.32
C GLY A 152 -33.09 14.39 -4.04
N THR A 153 -31.98 15.13 -3.86
CA THR A 153 -30.63 14.70 -4.26
C THR A 153 -30.29 13.34 -3.64
N ARG A 154 -29.58 12.50 -4.38
CA ARG A 154 -29.21 11.13 -3.98
C ARG A 154 -27.75 10.86 -4.31
N GLY A 155 -27.22 9.80 -3.72
CA GLY A 155 -25.92 9.27 -4.13
C GLY A 155 -25.96 8.42 -5.39
N TYR A 156 -24.79 8.11 -5.90
CA TYR A 156 -24.58 7.27 -7.09
C TYR A 156 -25.16 5.84 -6.97
N ALA A 157 -25.34 5.32 -5.75
CA ALA A 157 -25.96 4.04 -5.46
C ALA A 157 -27.45 4.17 -5.04
N GLY A 158 -28.03 5.35 -5.26
CA GLY A 158 -29.43 5.66 -4.95
C GLY A 158 -29.70 6.03 -3.49
N THR A 159 -28.65 6.13 -2.65
CA THR A 159 -28.80 6.41 -1.23
C THR A 159 -29.44 7.79 -1.01
N THR A 160 -30.46 7.81 -0.14
CA THR A 160 -31.10 9.04 0.33
C THR A 160 -30.38 9.59 1.55
N PHE A 161 -30.35 10.92 1.63
CA PHE A 161 -29.93 11.67 2.81
C PHE A 161 -30.75 12.95 2.88
N THR A 162 -30.83 13.59 4.05
CA THR A 162 -31.50 14.89 4.20
C THR A 162 -30.96 15.62 5.42
N GLY A 163 -30.48 16.86 5.24
CA GLY A 163 -29.84 17.60 6.34
C GLY A 163 -28.73 16.80 7.01
N TYR A 164 -28.89 16.54 8.31
CA TYR A 164 -27.97 15.74 9.14
C TYR A 164 -28.36 14.25 9.27
N ASP A 165 -29.23 13.74 8.38
CA ASP A 165 -29.68 12.34 8.41
C ASP A 165 -29.07 11.53 7.24
N TYR A 166 -28.21 10.57 7.59
CA TYR A 166 -27.52 9.66 6.66
C TYR A 166 -27.74 8.21 7.12
N PRO A 167 -28.93 7.64 6.83
CA PRO A 167 -29.35 6.35 7.37
C PRO A 167 -28.49 5.16 6.90
N ALA A 168 -27.75 5.30 5.80
CA ALA A 168 -26.85 4.26 5.32
C ALA A 168 -25.57 4.11 6.16
N VAL A 169 -25.15 5.15 6.89
CA VAL A 169 -24.03 5.13 7.87
C VAL A 169 -24.54 5.12 9.32
N PRO A 170 -25.84 4.81 9.48
CA PRO A 170 -26.72 5.35 10.52
C PRO A 170 -26.24 6.61 11.27
N TYR A 171 -25.86 7.69 10.57
CA TYR A 171 -25.66 9.00 11.22
C TYR A 171 -26.98 9.76 11.32
N GLY A 172 -27.22 10.39 12.47
CA GLY A 172 -28.33 11.31 12.65
C GLY A 172 -27.86 12.66 13.19
N TYR A 173 -28.81 13.56 13.48
CA TYR A 173 -28.55 14.94 13.93
C TYR A 173 -27.47 15.08 15.01
N GLY A 174 -27.45 14.17 15.99
CA GLY A 174 -26.48 14.21 17.08
C GLY A 174 -25.05 13.80 16.71
N ASP A 175 -24.82 13.26 15.51
CA ASP A 175 -23.48 12.85 15.05
C ASP A 175 -22.73 13.96 14.31
N PHE A 176 -23.32 15.15 14.21
CA PHE A 176 -22.75 16.32 13.56
C PHE A 176 -22.60 17.49 14.53
N HIS A 177 -21.71 18.43 14.20
CA HIS A 177 -21.69 19.75 14.81
C HIS A 177 -22.84 20.60 14.25
N HIS A 178 -23.36 21.53 15.05
CA HIS A 178 -24.45 22.43 14.64
C HIS A 178 -24.23 23.87 15.13
N PRO A 179 -24.89 24.85 14.47
CA PRO A 179 -24.88 26.24 14.90
C PRO A 179 -25.24 26.41 16.38
N GLY A 180 -24.37 27.07 17.15
CA GLY A 180 -24.64 27.45 18.54
C GLY A 180 -24.46 26.34 19.59
N ASP A 181 -24.04 25.13 19.21
CA ASP A 181 -23.53 24.10 20.13
C ASP A 181 -21.99 24.21 20.23
N ASN A 182 -21.25 23.27 19.64
CA ASN A 182 -19.79 23.30 19.59
C ASN A 182 -19.22 24.24 18.53
N CYS A 183 -19.98 24.57 17.48
CA CYS A 183 -19.62 25.64 16.56
C CYS A 183 -19.96 26.98 17.21
N PRO A 184 -18.99 27.85 17.53
CA PRO A 184 -19.25 29.10 18.24
C PRO A 184 -19.86 30.20 17.35
N THR A 185 -20.33 29.85 16.15
CA THR A 185 -20.93 30.77 15.17
C THR A 185 -22.33 30.30 14.77
N GLY A 186 -22.94 30.97 13.79
CA GLY A 186 -24.18 30.55 13.16
C GLY A 186 -24.07 29.31 12.26
N GLY A 187 -22.94 28.59 12.26
CA GLY A 187 -22.78 27.29 11.59
C GLY A 187 -21.48 27.14 10.80
N GLY A 188 -21.01 28.23 10.18
CA GLY A 188 -19.81 28.21 9.34
C GLY A 188 -18.59 28.86 9.97
N ILE A 189 -17.43 28.59 9.37
CA ILE A 189 -16.15 29.20 9.75
C ILE A 189 -16.13 30.68 9.32
N THR A 190 -15.85 31.57 10.26
CA THR A 190 -15.70 33.03 10.00
C THR A 190 -14.31 33.55 10.33
N ASP A 191 -13.62 32.91 11.26
CA ASP A 191 -12.22 33.16 11.59
C ASP A 191 -11.38 31.90 11.36
N TRP A 192 -10.63 31.90 10.25
CA TRP A 192 -9.75 30.81 9.83
C TRP A 192 -8.50 30.61 10.70
N ASN A 193 -8.31 31.44 11.74
CA ASN A 193 -7.26 31.28 12.73
C ASN A 193 -7.80 30.81 14.10
N ASN A 194 -9.12 30.71 14.26
CA ASN A 194 -9.74 30.20 15.47
C ASN A 194 -9.86 28.67 15.39
N GLU A 195 -9.11 27.95 16.22
CA GLU A 195 -9.10 26.48 16.21
C GLU A 195 -10.50 25.89 16.43
N ALA A 196 -11.29 26.43 17.37
CA ALA A 196 -12.64 25.94 17.65
C ALA A 196 -13.59 26.13 16.47
N GLN A 197 -13.48 27.23 15.71
CA GLN A 197 -14.27 27.38 14.48
C GLN A 197 -13.78 26.41 13.41
N VAL A 198 -12.47 26.35 13.17
CA VAL A 198 -11.89 25.55 12.09
C VAL A 198 -12.16 24.06 12.27
N THR A 199 -12.21 23.56 13.51
CA THR A 199 -12.39 22.12 13.80
C THR A 199 -13.80 21.70 14.24
N SER A 200 -14.74 22.64 14.37
CA SER A 200 -16.08 22.33 14.90
C SER A 200 -17.21 23.10 14.21
N CYS A 201 -16.94 23.83 13.12
CA CYS A 201 -17.95 24.47 12.27
C CYS A 201 -17.88 23.92 10.84
N GLU A 202 -19.00 24.01 10.12
CA GLU A 202 -19.11 23.48 8.76
C GLU A 202 -18.17 24.18 7.78
N LEU A 203 -17.34 23.38 7.12
CA LEU A 203 -16.57 23.79 5.95
C LEU A 203 -17.52 23.86 4.74
N LEU A 204 -17.78 25.06 4.22
CA LEU A 204 -18.62 25.28 3.02
C LEU A 204 -20.03 24.67 3.11
N SER A 205 -20.63 24.62 4.31
CA SER A 205 -21.96 24.01 4.58
C SER A 205 -22.00 22.47 4.47
N LEU A 206 -20.83 21.83 4.42
CA LEU A 206 -20.70 20.38 4.51
C LEU A 206 -21.00 19.93 5.93
N SER A 207 -21.87 18.93 6.09
CA SER A 207 -22.33 18.46 7.40
C SER A 207 -21.15 17.90 8.20
N ASP A 208 -20.69 18.68 9.17
CA ASP A 208 -19.43 18.45 9.89
C ASP A 208 -19.56 17.39 10.97
N LEU A 209 -18.78 16.32 10.90
CA LEU A 209 -18.89 15.17 11.79
C LEU A 209 -18.38 15.52 13.20
N TYR A 210 -19.16 15.16 14.22
CA TYR A 210 -18.82 15.41 15.62
C TYR A 210 -17.80 14.37 16.12
N THR A 211 -16.54 14.49 15.68
CA THR A 211 -15.49 13.49 15.89
C THR A 211 -15.05 13.32 17.34
N GLU A 212 -15.40 14.22 18.24
CA GLU A 212 -15.22 14.06 19.69
C GLU A 212 -16.04 12.88 20.24
N LYS A 213 -17.08 12.45 19.51
CA LYS A 213 -17.89 11.28 19.87
C LYS A 213 -17.22 9.98 19.42
N GLU A 214 -17.02 9.11 20.39
CA GLU A 214 -16.48 7.76 20.19
C GLU A 214 -17.27 6.95 19.12
N THR A 215 -18.60 7.10 19.08
CA THR A 215 -19.46 6.44 18.09
C THR A 215 -19.17 6.91 16.67
N VAL A 216 -18.88 8.20 16.47
CA VAL A 216 -18.51 8.78 15.17
C VAL A 216 -17.13 8.26 14.76
N ARG A 217 -16.13 8.33 15.65
CA ARG A 217 -14.79 7.78 15.38
C ARG A 217 -14.81 6.28 15.05
N ASN A 218 -15.65 5.50 15.72
CA ASN A 218 -15.79 4.07 15.44
C ASN A 218 -16.41 3.79 14.07
N LYS A 219 -17.37 4.60 13.61
CA LYS A 219 -17.94 4.47 12.27
C LYS A 219 -16.92 4.85 11.19
N ILE A 220 -16.19 5.96 11.36
CA ILE A 220 -15.09 6.36 10.46
C ILE A 220 -14.02 5.27 10.41
N ALA A 221 -13.51 4.82 11.57
CA ALA A 221 -12.50 3.77 11.64
C ALA A 221 -13.01 2.44 11.04
N GLY A 222 -14.30 2.11 11.21
CA GLY A 222 -14.92 0.95 10.60
C GLY A 222 -14.88 1.00 9.08
N TYR A 223 -15.16 2.16 8.48
CA TYR A 223 -15.05 2.38 7.04
C TYR A 223 -13.59 2.28 6.54
N LEU A 224 -12.64 2.93 7.22
CA LEU A 224 -11.23 2.84 6.87
C LEU A 224 -10.69 1.40 7.02
N ASN A 225 -11.15 0.67 8.03
CA ASN A 225 -10.80 -0.74 8.22
C ASN A 225 -11.45 -1.67 7.19
N ASP A 226 -12.61 -1.33 6.65
CA ASP A 226 -13.20 -2.04 5.52
C ASP A 226 -12.34 -1.89 4.25
N LEU A 227 -11.83 -0.69 3.99
CA LEU A 227 -10.88 -0.43 2.91
C LEU A 227 -9.56 -1.19 3.11
N ILE A 228 -9.00 -1.18 4.33
CA ILE A 228 -7.81 -2.00 4.66
C ILE A 228 -8.11 -3.49 4.44
N GLY A 229 -9.30 -3.95 4.81
CA GLY A 229 -9.77 -5.33 4.58
C GLY A 229 -9.86 -5.71 3.10
N LEU A 230 -9.95 -4.75 2.19
CA LEU A 230 -9.85 -4.94 0.74
C LEU A 230 -8.42 -4.83 0.20
N GLY A 231 -7.44 -4.51 1.04
CA GLY A 231 -6.02 -4.40 0.70
C GLY A 231 -5.49 -2.98 0.57
N VAL A 232 -6.24 -1.94 0.97
CA VAL A 232 -5.69 -0.56 0.97
C VAL A 232 -4.50 -0.46 1.93
N ASP A 233 -3.43 0.18 1.45
CA ASP A 233 -2.14 0.29 2.16
C ASP A 233 -1.93 1.63 2.87
N GLY A 234 -2.80 2.61 2.60
CA GLY A 234 -2.68 3.94 3.15
C GLY A 234 -3.75 4.92 2.66
N PHE A 235 -3.70 6.13 3.21
CA PHE A 235 -4.72 7.15 3.01
C PHE A 235 -4.08 8.51 2.74
N ARG A 236 -4.53 9.19 1.68
CA ARG A 236 -4.51 10.66 1.65
C ARG A 236 -5.79 11.11 2.34
N VAL A 237 -5.71 11.91 3.38
CA VAL A 237 -6.88 12.27 4.17
C VAL A 237 -7.24 13.72 3.91
N ASP A 238 -8.47 13.90 3.43
CA ASP A 238 -9.06 15.18 3.08
C ASP A 238 -9.34 16.03 4.32
N ALA A 239 -9.12 17.34 4.21
CA ALA A 239 -9.55 18.35 5.17
C ALA A 239 -9.16 18.08 6.63
N VAL A 240 -8.00 17.45 6.91
CA VAL A 240 -7.61 17.06 8.28
C VAL A 240 -7.45 18.27 9.20
N LYS A 241 -7.15 19.46 8.65
CA LYS A 241 -7.14 20.70 9.43
C LYS A 241 -8.48 20.94 10.15
N HIS A 242 -9.58 20.51 9.54
CA HIS A 242 -10.94 20.69 10.03
C HIS A 242 -11.40 19.62 11.02
N VAL A 243 -10.53 18.65 11.33
CA VAL A 243 -10.75 17.68 12.40
C VAL A 243 -9.83 18.00 13.58
N ARG A 244 -10.30 17.86 14.82
CA ARG A 244 -9.42 17.98 15.99
C ARG A 244 -8.29 16.96 15.90
N LYS A 245 -7.05 17.41 16.09
CA LYS A 245 -5.83 16.58 15.98
C LYS A 245 -5.89 15.29 16.83
N ASP A 246 -6.37 15.41 18.07
CA ASP A 246 -6.47 14.29 19.01
C ASP A 246 -7.55 13.28 18.59
N ASP A 247 -8.65 13.76 18.00
CA ASP A 247 -9.71 12.90 17.50
C ASP A 247 -9.28 12.16 16.24
N PHE A 248 -8.56 12.83 15.34
CA PHE A 248 -7.93 12.16 14.20
C PHE A 248 -6.89 11.12 14.64
N ALA A 249 -6.04 11.45 15.62
CA ALA A 249 -5.11 10.48 16.21
C ALA A 249 -5.85 9.27 16.82
N ALA A 250 -6.99 9.49 17.48
CA ALA A 250 -7.82 8.43 18.03
C ALA A 250 -8.46 7.55 16.95
N ILE A 251 -8.85 8.12 15.80
CA ILE A 251 -9.30 7.36 14.61
C ILE A 251 -8.15 6.49 14.09
N LEU A 252 -6.95 7.06 13.90
CA LEU A 252 -5.76 6.32 13.46
C LEU A 252 -5.33 5.23 14.45
N GLY A 253 -5.60 5.39 15.74
CA GLY A 253 -5.34 4.39 16.78
C GLY A 253 -6.22 3.14 16.66
N LYS A 254 -7.35 3.22 15.94
CA LYS A 254 -8.31 2.12 15.74
C LYS A 254 -8.10 1.36 14.44
N LEU A 255 -7.17 1.80 13.60
CA LEU A 255 -6.94 1.17 12.29
C LEU A 255 -6.16 -0.13 12.43
N ASN A 256 -6.58 -1.11 11.65
CA ASN A 256 -5.86 -2.36 11.47
C ASN A 256 -4.54 -2.11 10.75
N ASN A 257 -3.61 -3.05 10.90
CA ASN A 257 -2.44 -3.09 10.02
C ASN A 257 -2.85 -3.52 8.61
N THR A 258 -2.10 -3.07 7.60
CA THR A 258 -2.31 -3.40 6.19
C THR A 258 -2.14 -4.90 5.96
N LEU A 259 -2.93 -5.46 5.04
CA LEU A 259 -2.91 -6.91 4.77
C LEU A 259 -1.60 -7.35 4.10
N THR A 260 -1.04 -6.52 3.22
CA THR A 260 0.12 -6.88 2.41
C THR A 260 1.44 -6.81 3.18
N GLU A 261 1.58 -5.82 4.06
CA GLU A 261 2.86 -5.55 4.76
C GLU A 261 2.76 -5.71 6.29
N GLY A 262 1.57 -5.95 6.85
CA GLY A 262 1.40 -6.19 8.28
C GLY A 262 1.76 -4.99 9.17
N LYS A 263 1.81 -3.79 8.60
CA LYS A 263 2.22 -2.54 9.27
C LYS A 263 1.08 -1.53 9.33
N ARG A 264 1.23 -0.46 10.11
CA ARG A 264 0.25 0.64 10.13
C ARG A 264 0.10 1.23 8.71
N PRO A 265 -1.12 1.58 8.28
CA PRO A 265 -1.34 2.20 6.99
C PRO A 265 -0.56 3.52 6.88
N TYR A 266 -0.06 3.82 5.68
CA TYR A 266 0.56 5.12 5.41
C TYR A 266 -0.51 6.23 5.47
N VAL A 267 -0.13 7.43 5.93
CA VAL A 267 -1.05 8.57 6.06
C VAL A 267 -0.38 9.82 5.52
N ALA A 268 -1.03 10.48 4.56
CA ALA A 268 -0.71 11.82 4.07
C ALA A 268 -1.91 12.75 4.33
N GLN A 269 -1.72 13.81 5.11
CA GLN A 269 -2.79 14.67 5.58
C GLN A 269 -2.86 15.95 4.76
N GLU A 270 -4.04 16.28 4.27
CA GLU A 270 -4.29 17.59 3.70
C GLU A 270 -4.49 18.61 4.83
N ILE A 271 -3.46 19.43 5.05
CA ILE A 271 -3.54 20.64 5.87
C ILE A 271 -3.37 21.81 4.91
N PHE A 272 -4.47 22.25 4.30
CA PHE A 272 -4.46 23.36 3.33
C PHE A 272 -3.72 24.58 3.93
N ASP A 273 -3.02 25.39 3.16
CA ASP A 273 -2.19 26.45 3.74
C ASP A 273 -2.97 27.74 4.09
N GLY A 274 -2.29 28.79 4.56
CA GLY A 274 -2.89 30.12 4.77
C GLY A 274 -3.29 30.49 6.21
N ALA A 275 -3.18 29.58 7.18
CA ALA A 275 -3.39 29.91 8.60
C ALA A 275 -2.14 30.58 9.21
N SER A 276 -2.35 31.65 9.97
CA SER A 276 -1.30 32.30 10.78
C SER A 276 -1.18 31.68 12.18
N ASN A 277 -2.23 31.02 12.68
CA ASN A 277 -2.19 30.27 13.93
C ASN A 277 -1.31 29.01 13.79
N PRO A 278 -0.21 28.87 14.55
CA PRO A 278 0.67 27.72 14.47
C PRO A 278 -0.01 26.37 14.74
N ALA A 279 -1.09 26.33 15.51
CA ALA A 279 -1.85 25.12 15.81
C ALA A 279 -2.61 24.56 14.59
N LEU A 280 -2.82 25.39 13.56
CA LEU A 280 -3.56 25.07 12.33
C LEU A 280 -2.65 24.99 11.09
N GLN A 281 -1.33 25.02 11.30
CA GLN A 281 -0.32 24.88 10.25
C GLN A 281 0.14 23.42 10.12
N ALA A 282 0.60 23.02 8.94
CA ALA A 282 0.95 21.63 8.62
C ALA A 282 1.95 21.01 9.63
N ARG A 283 2.95 21.77 10.10
CA ARG A 283 3.90 21.34 11.16
C ARG A 283 3.25 20.82 12.44
N ALA A 284 2.04 21.26 12.79
CA ALA A 284 1.35 20.81 14.00
C ALA A 284 0.73 19.41 13.85
N TYR A 285 0.65 18.89 12.62
CA TYR A 285 -0.04 17.63 12.29
C TYR A 285 0.93 16.49 11.96
N THR A 286 2.24 16.74 11.91
CA THR A 286 3.26 15.73 11.55
C THR A 286 3.33 14.53 12.50
N GLY A 287 2.76 14.64 13.71
CA GLY A 287 2.61 13.51 14.63
C GLY A 287 1.65 12.41 14.16
N ASN A 288 0.74 12.73 13.23
CA ASN A 288 -0.28 11.82 12.72
C ASN A 288 0.07 11.20 11.35
N GLY A 289 1.16 11.63 10.72
CA GLY A 289 1.56 11.19 9.38
C GLY A 289 2.23 12.32 8.61
N ASP A 290 2.54 12.05 7.33
CA ASP A 290 3.09 13.07 6.45
C ASP A 290 2.00 14.12 6.13
N VAL A 291 2.40 15.33 5.75
CA VAL A 291 1.47 16.42 5.37
C VAL A 291 1.72 16.84 3.93
N LEU A 292 0.66 17.24 3.22
CA LEU A 292 0.75 17.77 1.87
C LEU A 292 1.51 19.11 1.87
N ASP A 293 2.55 19.24 1.02
CA ASP A 293 3.41 20.42 0.99
C ASP A 293 3.00 21.46 -0.06
N PHE A 294 2.05 22.31 0.34
CA PHE A 294 1.54 23.42 -0.49
C PHE A 294 2.59 24.50 -0.73
N GLY A 295 3.40 24.82 0.29
CA GLY A 295 4.51 25.77 0.18
C GLY A 295 5.55 25.34 -0.86
N TYR A 296 5.89 24.05 -0.88
CA TYR A 296 6.82 23.49 -1.87
C TYR A 296 6.27 23.60 -3.30
N ALA A 297 5.00 23.25 -3.53
CA ALA A 297 4.39 23.35 -4.87
C ALA A 297 4.41 24.80 -5.41
N LYS A 298 4.12 25.78 -4.55
CA LYS A 298 4.17 27.23 -4.88
C LYS A 298 5.62 27.71 -5.12
N GLY A 299 6.57 27.22 -4.32
CA GLY A 299 8.00 27.49 -4.50
C GLY A 299 8.53 26.94 -5.82
N ILE A 300 8.17 25.70 -6.18
CA ILE A 300 8.51 25.06 -7.45
C ILE A 300 7.99 25.88 -8.62
N ARG A 301 6.70 26.26 -8.61
CA ARG A 301 6.14 27.15 -9.64
C ARG A 301 6.94 28.45 -9.75
N SER A 302 7.25 29.08 -8.63
CA SER A 302 7.99 30.35 -8.61
C SER A 302 9.39 30.21 -9.22
N ALA A 303 10.06 29.08 -9.00
CA ALA A 303 11.36 28.81 -9.57
C ALA A 303 11.30 28.60 -11.10
N PHE A 304 10.38 27.77 -11.59
CA PHE A 304 10.24 27.47 -13.02
C PHE A 304 9.65 28.62 -13.84
N GLN A 305 8.87 29.53 -13.24
CA GLN A 305 8.43 30.75 -13.92
C GLN A 305 9.38 31.94 -13.75
N GLY A 306 10.50 31.73 -13.04
CA GLY A 306 11.48 32.76 -12.72
C GLY A 306 12.89 32.32 -13.11
N SER A 307 13.57 31.67 -12.17
CA SER A 307 14.90 31.11 -12.39
C SER A 307 15.08 29.81 -11.61
N ILE A 308 15.29 28.72 -12.33
CA ILE A 308 15.53 27.40 -11.72
C ILE A 308 16.88 27.32 -10.97
N SER A 309 17.79 28.28 -11.16
CA SER A 309 18.98 28.41 -10.31
C SER A 309 18.66 28.62 -8.83
N THR A 310 17.48 29.16 -8.51
CA THR A 310 17.03 29.37 -7.13
C THR A 310 16.68 28.07 -6.40
N LEU A 311 16.51 26.95 -7.12
CA LEU A 311 16.25 25.62 -6.56
C LEU A 311 17.39 25.10 -5.68
N GLN A 312 18.61 25.66 -5.80
CA GLN A 312 19.70 25.35 -4.85
C GLN A 312 19.35 25.76 -3.40
N ASN A 313 18.40 26.68 -3.24
CA ASN A 313 18.00 27.25 -1.95
C ASN A 313 16.76 26.58 -1.34
N VAL A 314 16.26 25.48 -1.90
CA VAL A 314 15.13 24.71 -1.32
C VAL A 314 15.29 24.46 0.20
N PRO A 315 16.47 24.11 0.75
CA PRO A 315 16.63 23.90 2.19
C PRO A 315 16.40 25.17 3.04
N SER A 316 16.45 26.34 2.41
CA SER A 316 16.22 27.64 3.03
C SER A 316 14.81 28.18 2.78
N TRP A 317 13.95 27.44 2.07
CA TRP A 317 12.56 27.85 1.85
C TRP A 317 11.79 27.79 3.17
N ASN A 318 10.90 28.75 3.37
CA ASN A 318 10.00 28.76 4.51
C ASN A 318 8.83 27.80 4.25
N LEU A 319 9.08 26.50 4.41
CA LEU A 319 8.11 25.44 4.18
C LEU A 319 7.28 25.12 5.43
N ASP A 320 6.09 24.58 5.21
CA ASP A 320 5.08 24.41 6.26
C ASP A 320 5.40 23.27 7.23
N ALA A 321 6.28 22.33 6.84
CA ALA A 321 6.74 21.20 7.64
C ALA A 321 8.17 20.75 7.24
N PRO A 322 8.88 19.98 8.10
CA PRO A 322 10.17 19.39 7.75
C PRO A 322 10.07 18.42 6.56
N ASP A 323 11.11 18.38 5.73
CA ASP A 323 11.20 17.55 4.52
C ASP A 323 10.98 16.04 4.77
N GLY A 324 11.40 15.50 5.91
CA GLY A 324 11.17 14.10 6.29
C GLY A 324 9.72 13.73 6.59
N ASN A 325 8.79 14.71 6.63
CA ASN A 325 7.40 14.54 7.05
C ASN A 325 6.40 15.08 6.02
N VAL A 326 6.78 15.14 4.74
CA VAL A 326 5.91 15.70 3.71
C VAL A 326 5.65 14.77 2.54
N PHE A 327 4.43 14.89 2.02
CA PHE A 327 4.04 14.39 0.71
C PHE A 327 4.25 15.52 -0.30
N ALA A 328 5.34 15.43 -1.06
CA ALA A 328 5.77 16.47 -1.98
C ALA A 328 4.98 16.39 -3.29
N MET A 329 4.53 17.56 -3.76
CA MET A 329 3.71 17.69 -4.96
C MET A 329 4.15 18.90 -5.78
N VAL A 330 4.00 18.79 -7.10
CA VAL A 330 4.10 19.93 -8.03
C VAL A 330 2.72 20.59 -8.21
N THR A 331 1.67 19.80 -8.09
CA THR A 331 0.28 20.20 -8.31
C THR A 331 -0.69 19.24 -7.64
N ASN A 332 -1.96 19.63 -7.53
CA ASN A 332 -3.07 18.82 -7.05
C ASN A 332 -4.40 19.33 -7.62
N HIS A 333 -5.50 18.66 -7.28
CA HIS A 333 -6.82 18.98 -7.82
C HIS A 333 -7.39 20.33 -7.39
N ASP A 334 -7.08 20.78 -6.17
CA ASP A 334 -7.59 22.06 -5.65
C ASP A 334 -6.92 23.25 -6.33
N LEU A 335 -5.61 23.15 -6.59
CA LEU A 335 -4.82 24.30 -7.02
C LEU A 335 -4.50 24.31 -8.52
N GLU A 336 -4.62 23.19 -9.25
CA GLU A 336 -4.23 23.11 -10.67
C GLU A 336 -5.01 24.09 -11.56
N ARG A 337 -6.18 24.54 -11.10
CA ARG A 337 -7.11 25.44 -11.81
C ARG A 337 -6.99 26.90 -11.40
N ASP A 338 -6.32 27.19 -10.28
CA ASP A 338 -6.29 28.51 -9.66
C ASP A 338 -5.05 29.34 -10.04
N GLY A 339 -4.11 28.74 -10.79
CA GLY A 339 -2.93 29.41 -11.33
C GLY A 339 -1.81 29.68 -10.31
N VAL A 340 -1.95 29.16 -9.09
CA VAL A 340 -1.00 29.32 -7.96
C VAL A 340 0.04 28.20 -7.86
N VAL A 341 -0.19 27.07 -8.54
CA VAL A 341 0.79 25.99 -8.78
C VAL A 341 0.94 25.75 -10.28
N LEU A 342 1.90 24.92 -10.69
CA LEU A 342 2.00 24.49 -12.09
C LEU A 342 0.89 23.49 -12.41
N SER A 343 0.48 23.42 -13.67
CA SER A 343 -0.39 22.35 -14.20
C SER A 343 0.05 21.98 -15.61
N TYR A 344 -0.61 21.00 -16.21
CA TYR A 344 -0.29 20.56 -17.58
C TYR A 344 -0.33 21.70 -18.61
N LYS A 345 -1.08 22.78 -18.33
CA LYS A 345 -1.16 23.98 -19.18
C LYS A 345 0.13 24.79 -19.21
N ASN A 346 1.06 24.56 -18.27
CA ASN A 346 2.38 25.21 -18.24
C ASN A 346 3.42 24.50 -19.10
N GLY A 347 3.06 23.46 -19.86
CA GLY A 347 3.95 22.88 -20.87
C GLY A 347 5.24 22.28 -20.27
N SER A 348 6.39 22.69 -20.78
CA SER A 348 7.70 22.18 -20.36
C SER A 348 7.97 22.41 -18.87
N ASP A 349 7.59 23.57 -18.33
CA ASP A 349 7.84 23.93 -16.93
C ASP A 349 7.21 22.88 -15.99
N TYR A 350 6.00 22.41 -16.31
CA TYR A 350 5.31 21.38 -15.53
C TYR A 350 6.06 20.04 -15.58
N VAL A 351 6.54 19.64 -16.75
CA VAL A 351 7.27 18.38 -16.93
C VAL A 351 8.63 18.45 -16.21
N LEU A 352 9.39 19.54 -16.39
CA LEU A 352 10.70 19.73 -15.77
C LEU A 352 10.60 19.86 -14.25
N ALA A 353 9.55 20.51 -13.74
CA ALA A 353 9.26 20.56 -12.31
C ALA A 353 9.03 19.18 -11.69
N ASN A 354 8.32 18.29 -12.40
CA ASN A 354 8.16 16.90 -11.95
C ASN A 354 9.47 16.11 -12.01
N TYR A 355 10.33 16.34 -13.00
CA TYR A 355 11.69 15.75 -13.00
C TYR A 355 12.51 16.23 -11.81
N PHE A 356 12.46 17.54 -11.50
CA PHE A 356 13.13 18.07 -10.32
C PHE A 356 12.58 17.48 -9.02
N ALA A 357 11.25 17.41 -8.87
CA ALA A 357 10.61 16.87 -7.67
C ALA A 357 10.93 15.38 -7.44
N LEU A 358 11.10 14.60 -8.50
CA LEU A 358 11.57 13.20 -8.41
C LEU A 358 13.07 13.11 -8.10
N ALA A 359 13.85 14.10 -8.54
CA ALA A 359 15.30 14.10 -8.37
C ALA A 359 15.78 14.63 -7.01
N TYR A 360 15.08 15.61 -6.46
CA TYR A 360 15.45 16.30 -5.24
C TYR A 360 14.91 15.56 -4.00
N PRO A 361 15.71 15.31 -2.96
CA PRO A 361 15.31 14.48 -1.83
C PRO A 361 14.42 15.23 -0.82
N HIS A 362 13.25 15.69 -1.26
CA HIS A 362 12.27 16.40 -0.42
C HIS A 362 11.01 15.55 -0.21
N GLY A 363 10.89 14.95 0.97
CA GLY A 363 9.76 14.09 1.33
C GLY A 363 9.53 12.92 0.37
N ARG A 364 8.25 12.54 0.25
CA ARG A 364 7.78 11.49 -0.66
C ARG A 364 7.15 12.15 -1.89
N PRO A 365 7.75 12.03 -3.08
CA PRO A 365 7.25 12.72 -4.26
C PRO A 365 6.02 12.04 -4.85
N SER A 366 5.13 12.87 -5.39
CA SER A 366 3.96 12.43 -6.15
C SER A 366 3.96 12.97 -7.57
N VAL A 367 3.49 12.15 -8.51
CA VAL A 367 3.24 12.54 -9.91
C VAL A 367 1.74 12.53 -10.15
N TYR A 368 1.21 13.67 -10.57
CA TYR A 368 -0.23 13.89 -10.68
C TYR A 368 -0.73 13.78 -12.12
N ASP A 369 -1.71 12.89 -12.31
CA ASP A 369 -2.51 12.74 -13.52
C ASP A 369 -3.95 13.19 -13.23
N SER A 370 -4.56 13.81 -14.24
CA SER A 370 -5.91 14.39 -14.17
C SER A 370 -6.50 14.42 -15.59
N PHE A 371 -7.49 15.26 -15.83
CA PHE A 371 -8.13 15.46 -17.13
C PHE A 371 -7.93 16.89 -17.63
N THR A 372 -8.16 17.09 -18.93
CA THR A 372 -8.11 18.42 -19.52
C THR A 372 -9.40 19.17 -19.20
N TRP A 373 -9.25 20.45 -18.87
CA TRP A 373 -10.37 21.28 -18.42
C TRP A 373 -10.30 22.69 -19.01
N THR A 374 -11.46 23.28 -19.24
CA THR A 374 -11.64 24.70 -19.61
C THR A 374 -12.39 25.47 -18.54
N ASP A 375 -13.11 24.76 -17.66
CA ASP A 375 -13.84 25.33 -16.54
C ASP A 375 -13.27 24.84 -15.19
N ARG A 376 -13.46 25.65 -14.14
CA ARG A 376 -12.93 25.35 -12.80
C ARG A 376 -13.58 24.12 -12.16
N ASN A 377 -14.87 23.92 -12.37
CA ASN A 377 -15.66 22.88 -11.72
C ASN A 377 -15.99 21.74 -12.69
N GLN A 378 -15.39 21.73 -13.88
CA GLN A 378 -15.66 20.76 -14.94
C GLN A 378 -15.59 19.32 -14.44
N SER A 379 -16.60 18.52 -14.80
CA SER A 379 -16.61 17.07 -14.59
C SER A 379 -15.40 16.41 -15.27
N PRO A 380 -14.86 15.32 -14.69
CA PRO A 380 -14.03 14.40 -15.44
C PRO A 380 -14.82 13.82 -16.62
N PRO A 381 -14.16 13.27 -17.65
CA PRO A 381 -14.82 12.54 -18.72
C PRO A 381 -15.75 11.44 -18.18
N ALA A 382 -17.05 11.62 -18.39
CA ALA A 382 -18.10 10.79 -17.81
C ALA A 382 -19.25 10.56 -18.79
N ASP A 383 -20.04 9.52 -18.56
CA ASP A 383 -21.27 9.26 -19.29
C ASP A 383 -22.40 10.21 -18.86
N GLY A 384 -23.56 10.11 -19.52
CA GLY A 384 -24.73 10.96 -19.22
C GLY A 384 -25.31 10.80 -17.81
N THR A 385 -24.82 9.83 -17.01
CA THR A 385 -25.19 9.63 -15.60
C THR A 385 -24.10 10.12 -14.64
N GLY A 386 -23.02 10.69 -15.17
CA GLY A 386 -21.89 11.18 -14.38
C GLY A 386 -20.90 10.08 -13.98
N ARG A 387 -21.04 8.83 -14.46
CA ARG A 387 -20.05 7.77 -14.20
C ARG A 387 -18.83 7.98 -15.09
N VAL A 388 -17.65 7.92 -14.48
CA VAL A 388 -16.39 8.17 -15.17
C VAL A 388 -16.11 7.08 -16.20
N THR A 389 -15.89 7.50 -17.44
CA THR A 389 -15.56 6.60 -18.55
C THR A 389 -14.08 6.21 -18.52
N ASP A 390 -13.72 5.14 -19.24
CA ASP A 390 -12.35 4.67 -19.31
C ASP A 390 -11.34 5.76 -19.70
N THR A 391 -10.19 5.73 -19.03
CA THR A 391 -9.16 6.74 -19.19
C THR A 391 -8.37 6.52 -20.47
N VAL A 392 -8.57 7.40 -21.45
CA VAL A 392 -7.81 7.44 -22.70
C VAL A 392 -6.93 8.69 -22.73
N CYS A 393 -5.65 8.49 -22.43
CA CYS A 393 -4.64 9.54 -22.37
C CYS A 393 -4.43 10.26 -23.71
N GLY A 394 -4.22 11.58 -23.65
CA GLY A 394 -3.92 12.43 -24.81
C GLY A 394 -5.13 13.08 -25.50
N ALA A 395 -6.35 12.64 -25.18
CA ALA A 395 -7.59 13.31 -25.59
C ALA A 395 -8.11 14.20 -24.45
N ALA A 396 -9.03 13.67 -23.64
CA ALA A 396 -9.59 14.38 -22.49
C ALA A 396 -8.80 14.13 -21.19
N TRP A 397 -7.80 13.24 -21.21
CA TRP A 397 -7.00 12.88 -20.04
C TRP A 397 -5.55 13.33 -20.18
N ASN A 398 -5.02 13.94 -19.12
CA ASN A 398 -3.62 14.33 -19.00
C ASN A 398 -2.87 13.29 -18.13
N CYS A 399 -2.03 12.48 -18.77
CA CYS A 399 -1.36 11.34 -18.14
C CYS A 399 0.16 11.50 -18.16
N LEU A 400 0.70 12.30 -17.25
CA LEU A 400 2.13 12.53 -17.11
C LEU A 400 2.87 11.24 -16.69
N THR A 401 2.25 10.39 -15.85
CA THR A 401 2.84 9.13 -15.36
C THR A 401 3.26 8.15 -16.47
N ARG A 402 2.68 8.27 -17.68
CA ARG A 402 2.95 7.38 -18.82
C ARG A 402 4.15 7.81 -19.66
N THR A 403 4.57 9.05 -19.54
CA THR A 403 5.63 9.62 -20.39
C THR A 403 6.96 8.92 -20.15
N THR A 404 7.76 8.74 -21.20
CA THR A 404 9.05 8.03 -21.12
C THR A 404 9.95 8.62 -20.04
N GLY A 405 10.10 9.95 -20.00
CA GLY A 405 10.99 10.60 -19.05
C GLY A 405 10.52 10.47 -17.60
N ILE A 406 9.22 10.52 -17.33
CA ILE A 406 8.71 10.33 -15.96
C ILE A 406 8.95 8.90 -15.48
N LYS A 407 8.69 7.89 -16.33
CA LYS A 407 9.02 6.49 -16.00
C LYS A 407 10.51 6.31 -15.72
N GLY A 408 11.36 6.94 -16.53
CA GLY A 408 12.80 6.98 -16.29
C GLY A 408 13.18 7.65 -14.98
N MET A 409 12.53 8.77 -14.63
CA MET A 409 12.76 9.48 -13.38
C MET A 409 12.25 8.74 -12.13
N VAL A 410 11.22 7.89 -12.25
CA VAL A 410 10.86 6.97 -11.16
C VAL A 410 11.99 5.97 -10.90
N GLY A 411 12.55 5.37 -11.96
CA GLY A 411 13.74 4.52 -11.87
C GLY A 411 14.94 5.26 -11.25
N TRP A 412 15.18 6.51 -11.67
CA TRP A 412 16.20 7.38 -11.10
C TRP A 412 16.00 7.62 -9.60
N ALA A 413 14.77 7.98 -9.19
CA ALA A 413 14.42 8.25 -7.80
C ALA A 413 14.66 7.02 -6.93
N ASN A 414 14.27 5.84 -7.42
CA ASN A 414 14.48 4.57 -6.75
C ASN A 414 15.98 4.24 -6.60
N ALA A 415 16.78 4.42 -7.65
CA ALA A 415 18.22 4.17 -7.62
C ALA A 415 18.96 5.12 -6.64
N ALA A 416 18.51 6.38 -6.55
CA ALA A 416 19.12 7.40 -5.70
C ALA A 416 18.59 7.42 -4.26
N ARG A 417 17.49 6.72 -3.95
CA ARG A 417 16.71 6.87 -2.70
C ARG A 417 17.54 6.87 -1.42
N SER A 418 18.59 6.05 -1.35
CA SER A 418 19.46 5.92 -0.16
C SER A 418 20.31 7.14 0.17
N VAL A 419 20.47 8.11 -0.75
CA VAL A 419 21.35 9.28 -0.56
C VAL A 419 20.55 10.56 -0.34
N ARG A 420 20.19 10.93 0.87
CA ARG A 420 19.29 12.08 1.15
C ARG A 420 19.88 13.48 0.96
N THR A 421 21.08 13.60 0.37
CA THR A 421 21.76 14.89 0.17
C THR A 421 21.98 15.17 -1.32
N VAL A 422 21.94 16.45 -1.68
CA VAL A 422 22.35 16.96 -2.99
C VAL A 422 23.79 17.48 -2.91
N ALA A 423 24.60 17.16 -3.92
CA ALA A 423 25.98 17.60 -4.05
C ALA A 423 26.24 18.23 -5.43
N ASP A 424 27.32 19.03 -5.50
CA ASP A 424 27.81 19.72 -6.68
C ASP A 424 26.72 20.43 -7.51
N PHE A 425 25.80 21.13 -6.82
CA PHE A 425 24.76 21.92 -7.47
C PHE A 425 25.41 23.02 -8.33
N THR A 426 25.39 22.80 -9.63
CA THR A 426 26.04 23.64 -10.64
C THR A 426 24.99 24.49 -11.33
N THR A 427 25.11 25.82 -11.22
CA THR A 427 24.33 26.77 -12.01
C THR A 427 25.17 27.20 -13.21
N VAL A 428 24.80 26.75 -14.41
CA VAL A 428 25.46 27.18 -15.66
C VAL A 428 24.98 28.58 -16.06
N ASN A 429 23.68 28.83 -15.89
CA ASN A 429 23.05 30.14 -15.97
C ASN A 429 21.71 30.09 -15.18
N SER A 430 20.92 31.17 -15.22
CA SER A 430 19.66 31.26 -14.46
C SER A 430 18.68 30.11 -14.75
N ASN A 431 18.72 29.53 -15.94
CA ASN A 431 17.77 28.53 -16.42
C ASN A 431 18.41 27.18 -16.78
N VAL A 432 19.67 26.95 -16.39
CA VAL A 432 20.37 25.68 -16.62
C VAL A 432 21.12 25.28 -15.36
N ILE A 433 20.70 24.16 -14.77
CA ILE A 433 21.27 23.61 -13.52
C ILE A 433 21.68 22.15 -13.71
N GLY A 434 22.54 21.65 -12.84
CA GLY A 434 22.78 20.21 -12.68
C GLY A 434 23.29 19.86 -11.30
N PHE A 435 22.96 18.67 -10.80
CA PHE A 435 23.37 18.20 -9.48
C PHE A 435 23.33 16.66 -9.43
N HIS A 436 23.90 16.07 -8.38
CA HIS A 436 23.83 14.63 -8.15
C HIS A 436 23.48 14.26 -6.71
N ARG A 437 23.05 13.01 -6.54
CA ARG A 437 22.82 12.35 -5.25
C ARG A 437 23.88 11.26 -5.05
N GLY A 438 25.01 11.67 -4.46
CA GLY A 438 26.13 10.78 -4.18
C GLY A 438 26.66 10.10 -5.44
N ASP A 439 26.91 8.80 -5.35
CA ASP A 439 27.34 7.98 -6.49
C ASP A 439 26.19 7.34 -7.27
N ARG A 440 24.94 7.74 -7.01
CA ARG A 440 23.74 7.01 -7.46
C ARG A 440 23.06 7.59 -8.68
N GLY A 441 23.03 8.91 -8.83
CA GLY A 441 22.39 9.54 -9.97
C GLY A 441 22.72 11.02 -10.10
N TRP A 442 22.76 11.49 -11.35
CA TRP A 442 22.97 12.87 -11.75
C TRP A 442 21.82 13.33 -12.65
N ILE A 443 21.46 14.60 -12.57
CA ILE A 443 20.49 15.23 -13.48
C ILE A 443 20.97 16.63 -13.88
N GLY A 444 20.74 17.00 -15.14
CA GLY A 444 20.82 18.36 -15.65
C GLY A 444 19.47 18.80 -16.21
N ILE A 445 19.04 20.02 -15.88
CA ILE A 445 17.75 20.60 -16.29
C ILE A 445 18.02 21.91 -17.02
N ASN A 446 17.38 22.09 -18.18
CA ASN A 446 17.45 23.29 -18.98
C ASN A 446 16.03 23.79 -19.28
N ASP A 447 15.67 24.87 -18.60
CA ASP A 447 14.39 25.58 -18.71
C ASP A 447 14.50 26.80 -19.66
N SER A 448 15.47 26.77 -20.56
CA SER A 448 15.66 27.80 -21.58
C SER A 448 15.35 27.25 -22.98
N GLY A 449 14.95 28.15 -23.88
CA GLY A 449 14.66 27.82 -25.27
C GLY A 449 15.88 27.46 -26.13
N THR A 450 17.07 27.26 -25.56
CA THR A 450 18.29 26.90 -26.31
C THR A 450 19.06 25.78 -25.62
N ALA A 451 19.53 24.79 -26.38
CA ALA A 451 20.35 23.72 -25.83
C ALA A 451 21.67 24.27 -25.25
N THR A 452 22.09 23.76 -24.10
CA THR A 452 23.30 24.24 -23.42
C THR A 452 24.24 23.09 -23.13
N THR A 453 25.52 23.24 -23.49
CA THR A 453 26.58 22.27 -23.21
C THR A 453 27.44 22.75 -22.05
N ALA A 454 27.61 21.91 -21.02
CA ALA A 454 28.49 22.19 -19.90
C ALA A 454 29.10 20.90 -19.34
N THR A 455 30.18 21.03 -18.56
CA THR A 455 30.81 19.91 -17.86
C THR A 455 30.40 19.90 -16.40
N PHE A 456 29.86 18.77 -15.96
CA PHE A 456 29.34 18.58 -14.60
C PHE A 456 30.13 17.52 -13.84
N THR A 457 30.25 17.69 -12.53
CA THR A 457 30.57 16.58 -11.61
C THR A 457 29.32 15.72 -11.48
N THR A 458 29.42 14.42 -11.78
CA THR A 458 28.24 13.52 -11.77
C THR A 458 28.17 12.64 -10.54
N GLY A 459 29.29 12.45 -9.83
CA GLY A 459 29.43 11.48 -8.73
C GLY A 459 29.40 10.01 -9.17
N LEU A 460 28.94 9.74 -10.40
CA LEU A 460 28.87 8.40 -10.99
C LEU A 460 30.27 7.87 -11.32
N ALA A 461 30.44 6.55 -11.21
CA ALA A 461 31.65 5.87 -11.66
C ALA A 461 31.82 5.97 -13.19
N ASP A 462 33.06 5.81 -13.65
CA ASP A 462 33.36 5.86 -15.08
C ASP A 462 32.54 4.84 -15.89
N GLY A 463 32.24 5.23 -17.12
CA GLY A 463 31.55 4.39 -18.09
C GLY A 463 30.40 5.09 -18.79
N ARG A 464 29.61 4.29 -19.50
CA ARG A 464 28.55 4.77 -20.38
C ARG A 464 27.19 4.57 -19.72
N TYR A 465 26.33 5.59 -19.81
CA TYR A 465 25.02 5.63 -19.18
C TYR A 465 23.96 6.05 -20.19
N CYS A 466 22.78 5.44 -20.09
CA CYS A 466 21.61 5.85 -20.87
C CYS A 466 20.94 7.04 -20.20
N ASP A 467 20.55 8.02 -21.01
CA ASP A 467 19.70 9.12 -20.56
C ASP A 467 18.27 8.61 -20.38
N VAL A 468 17.82 8.55 -19.12
CA VAL A 468 16.50 8.01 -18.77
C VAL A 468 15.35 8.95 -19.11
N ILE A 469 15.63 10.22 -19.45
CA ILE A 469 14.61 11.16 -19.93
C ILE A 469 14.21 10.83 -21.37
N SER A 470 15.20 10.57 -22.23
CA SER A 470 14.97 10.35 -23.67
C SER A 470 14.79 8.88 -24.05
N GLY A 471 15.06 7.92 -23.16
CA GLY A 471 14.85 6.50 -23.45
C GLY A 471 15.17 5.56 -22.30
N VAL A 472 15.34 4.28 -22.63
CA VAL A 472 15.59 3.20 -21.67
C VAL A 472 16.88 2.45 -22.01
N ALA A 473 17.51 1.87 -20.99
CA ALA A 473 18.61 0.93 -21.18
C ALA A 473 18.08 -0.42 -21.68
N THR A 474 18.79 -1.03 -22.62
CA THR A 474 18.49 -2.35 -23.16
C THR A 474 19.73 -3.23 -23.12
N GLY A 475 19.55 -4.54 -23.30
CA GLY A 475 20.68 -5.48 -23.38
C GLY A 475 21.65 -5.19 -24.54
N THR A 476 21.25 -4.39 -25.53
CA THR A 476 22.07 -4.03 -26.70
C THR A 476 22.50 -2.57 -26.74
N GLY A 477 21.98 -1.70 -25.87
CA GLY A 477 22.29 -0.27 -25.92
C GLY A 477 21.35 0.62 -25.11
N CYS A 478 21.13 1.83 -25.60
CA CYS A 478 20.15 2.79 -25.08
C CYS A 478 19.18 3.12 -26.21
N THR A 479 17.88 3.19 -25.94
CA THR A 479 16.91 3.66 -26.96
C THR A 479 16.94 5.18 -27.12
N GLY A 480 17.41 5.89 -26.10
CA GLY A 480 17.58 7.34 -26.09
C GLY A 480 19.05 7.76 -26.13
N GLY A 481 19.30 8.96 -25.62
CA GLY A 481 20.62 9.55 -25.49
C GLY A 481 21.57 8.71 -24.62
N THR A 482 22.85 8.97 -24.76
CA THR A 482 23.90 8.29 -24.00
C THR A 482 24.94 9.31 -23.54
N VAL A 483 25.38 9.20 -22.29
CA VAL A 483 26.42 10.04 -21.70
C VAL A 483 27.58 9.16 -21.25
N THR A 484 28.80 9.61 -21.50
CA THR A 484 30.02 8.97 -20.98
C THR A 484 30.53 9.77 -19.79
N VAL A 485 30.71 9.09 -18.66
CA VAL A 485 31.34 9.61 -17.45
C VAL A 485 32.80 9.16 -17.45
N SER A 486 33.72 10.10 -17.20
CA SER A 486 35.16 9.84 -17.08
C SER A 486 35.75 10.75 -16.00
N GLY A 487 36.49 10.16 -15.07
CA GLY A 487 36.98 10.85 -13.88
C GLY A 487 35.87 11.46 -13.03
N GLY A 488 34.70 10.81 -12.97
CA GLY A 488 33.52 11.32 -12.22
C GLY A 488 32.89 12.60 -12.80
N ARG A 489 33.23 12.97 -14.05
CA ARG A 489 32.68 14.14 -14.76
C ARG A 489 32.10 13.74 -16.10
N ALA A 490 31.18 14.55 -16.60
CA ALA A 490 30.63 14.42 -17.95
C ALA A 490 30.39 15.79 -18.59
N THR A 491 30.73 15.93 -19.87
CA THR A 491 30.29 17.07 -20.70
C THR A 491 28.97 16.70 -21.36
N VAL A 492 27.90 17.40 -21.00
CA VAL A 492 26.53 17.08 -21.39
C VAL A 492 25.90 18.27 -22.09
N THR A 493 25.25 18.01 -23.23
CA THR A 493 24.35 18.96 -23.88
C THR A 493 22.94 18.71 -23.37
N VAL A 494 22.43 19.61 -22.53
CA VAL A 494 21.05 19.55 -22.04
C VAL A 494 20.15 20.26 -23.07
N PRO A 495 19.19 19.57 -23.73
CA PRO A 495 18.38 20.18 -24.78
C PRO A 495 17.52 21.35 -24.26
N ALA A 496 17.08 22.22 -25.16
CA ALA A 496 16.16 23.31 -24.83
C ALA A 496 14.87 22.77 -24.20
N ASN A 497 14.39 23.43 -23.13
CA ASN A 497 13.16 23.07 -22.40
C ASN A 497 13.08 21.57 -22.07
N ASN A 498 14.20 20.97 -21.66
CA ASN A 498 14.32 19.54 -21.41
C ASN A 498 15.40 19.24 -20.34
N ALA A 499 15.55 17.96 -19.99
CA ALA A 499 16.52 17.46 -19.03
C ALA A 499 17.31 16.27 -19.57
N VAL A 500 18.43 15.95 -18.91
CA VAL A 500 19.19 14.71 -19.09
C VAL A 500 19.43 14.13 -17.71
N ALA A 501 19.12 12.84 -17.51
CA ALA A 501 19.28 12.19 -16.22
C ALA A 501 19.95 10.82 -16.35
N LEU A 502 20.86 10.53 -15.43
CA LEU A 502 21.67 9.30 -15.40
C LEU A 502 21.58 8.69 -14.00
N HIS A 503 21.48 7.37 -13.89
CA HIS A 503 21.63 6.66 -12.62
C HIS A 503 22.45 5.38 -12.76
N VAL A 504 22.92 4.84 -11.64
CA VAL A 504 23.87 3.71 -11.57
C VAL A 504 23.44 2.47 -12.34
N ASP A 505 22.14 2.21 -12.42
CA ASP A 505 21.57 1.01 -13.06
C ASP A 505 21.23 1.21 -14.55
N ALA A 506 21.23 2.46 -15.05
CA ALA A 506 20.93 2.76 -16.45
C ALA A 506 22.18 2.69 -17.33
N ARG A 507 22.80 1.50 -17.44
CA ARG A 507 23.96 1.27 -18.31
C ARG A 507 23.57 0.50 -19.58
N PRO A 508 24.16 0.81 -20.74
CA PRO A 508 23.98 -0.03 -21.92
C PRO A 508 24.65 -1.40 -21.73
N GLY A 509 23.97 -2.48 -22.11
CA GLY A 509 24.48 -3.84 -21.97
C GLY A 509 24.25 -4.48 -20.59
N THR A 510 23.75 -3.72 -19.62
CA THR A 510 23.03 -4.31 -18.49
C THR A 510 21.60 -4.55 -18.94
N SER A 511 21.13 -5.80 -18.89
CA SER A 511 19.68 -6.03 -18.96
C SER A 511 19.09 -5.31 -17.75
N PRO A 512 18.16 -4.35 -17.91
CA PRO A 512 17.49 -3.80 -16.74
C PRO A 512 16.93 -4.99 -15.97
N SER A 513 17.26 -5.09 -14.67
CA SER A 513 16.60 -6.07 -13.82
C SER A 513 15.10 -5.83 -13.99
N PRO A 514 14.31 -6.81 -14.43
CA PRO A 514 12.88 -6.60 -14.52
C PRO A 514 12.37 -6.39 -13.10
N THR A 515 12.10 -5.13 -12.75
CA THR A 515 11.01 -4.81 -11.83
C THR A 515 9.79 -5.55 -12.37
N ALA A 516 9.17 -6.36 -11.53
CA ALA A 516 8.15 -7.33 -11.89
C ALA A 516 7.23 -6.79 -13.00
N SER A 517 7.38 -7.33 -14.21
CA SER A 517 6.37 -7.10 -15.23
C SER A 517 5.14 -7.90 -14.78
N PRO A 518 3.98 -7.25 -14.61
CA PRO A 518 2.76 -7.95 -14.26
C PRO A 518 2.37 -8.82 -15.45
N THR A 519 2.15 -10.10 -15.18
CA THR A 519 1.52 -10.97 -16.16
C THR A 519 0.07 -10.54 -16.28
N ALA A 520 -0.39 -10.31 -17.51
CA ALA A 520 -1.76 -9.92 -17.83
C ALA A 520 -2.78 -10.81 -17.11
N SER A 521 -3.77 -10.18 -16.49
CA SER A 521 -4.94 -10.85 -15.90
C SER A 521 -5.87 -11.39 -17.02
N PRO A 522 -6.62 -12.48 -16.77
CA PRO A 522 -7.21 -13.30 -17.82
C PRO A 522 -8.53 -12.71 -18.33
N THR A 523 -8.61 -12.44 -19.63
CA THR A 523 -9.89 -12.40 -20.33
C THR A 523 -10.13 -13.78 -20.93
N ALA A 524 -11.28 -14.36 -20.62
CA ALA A 524 -11.70 -15.70 -20.99
C ALA A 524 -11.60 -16.00 -22.50
N GLY A 525 -11.07 -17.19 -22.83
CA GLY A 525 -11.14 -17.80 -24.16
C GLY A 525 -9.93 -18.70 -24.47
N PRO A 526 -10.10 -19.97 -24.88
CA PRO A 526 -9.00 -20.92 -24.97
C PRO A 526 -8.25 -20.78 -26.30
N THR A 527 -7.03 -20.25 -26.27
CA THR A 527 -6.06 -20.47 -27.34
C THR A 527 -4.67 -20.74 -26.75
N SER A 528 -4.08 -21.84 -27.19
CA SER A 528 -2.79 -22.40 -26.80
C SER A 528 -1.61 -21.48 -27.13
N ASN A 529 -0.69 -21.26 -26.17
CA ASN A 529 0.64 -20.68 -26.42
C ASN A 529 1.65 -21.83 -26.73
N PRO A 530 2.59 -21.71 -27.71
CA PRO A 530 3.28 -22.86 -28.31
C PRO A 530 4.56 -23.36 -27.61
N ASP A 531 5.14 -22.70 -26.62
CA ASP A 531 6.44 -23.12 -26.07
C ASP A 531 6.30 -24.00 -24.81
N GLY A 532 6.68 -25.27 -24.97
CA GLY A 532 6.32 -26.42 -24.11
C GLY A 532 7.01 -26.56 -22.75
N GLY A 533 7.14 -25.49 -21.96
CA GLY A 533 7.68 -25.54 -20.59
C GLY A 533 6.65 -25.88 -19.51
N ILE A 534 7.14 -26.27 -18.32
CA ILE A 534 6.45 -26.34 -17.02
C ILE A 534 7.14 -25.37 -16.07
N ALA A 535 6.39 -24.37 -15.59
CA ALA A 535 6.84 -23.49 -14.52
C ALA A 535 7.15 -24.31 -13.27
N THR A 536 8.44 -24.41 -12.93
CA THR A 536 8.95 -25.22 -11.82
C THR A 536 9.54 -24.32 -10.75
N THR A 537 8.95 -24.34 -9.56
CA THR A 537 9.44 -23.57 -8.41
C THR A 537 10.40 -24.41 -7.58
N PHE A 538 11.60 -23.91 -7.34
CA PHE A 538 12.56 -24.44 -6.38
C PHE A 538 12.56 -23.57 -5.12
N THR A 539 12.24 -24.15 -3.97
CA THR A 539 12.37 -23.50 -2.66
C THR A 539 13.37 -24.28 -1.81
N VAL A 540 14.31 -23.60 -1.16
CA VAL A 540 15.27 -24.23 -0.27
C VAL A 540 15.46 -23.43 1.02
N SER A 541 15.47 -24.13 2.16
CA SER A 541 15.96 -23.56 3.41
C SER A 541 17.47 -23.71 3.50
N ALA A 542 18.22 -22.61 3.62
CA ALA A 542 19.67 -22.56 3.65
C ALA A 542 20.19 -21.49 4.63
N THR A 543 21.38 -21.69 5.19
CA THR A 543 22.12 -20.73 6.04
C THR A 543 23.40 -20.29 5.32
N PRO A 544 23.34 -19.45 4.27
CA PRO A 544 24.54 -18.89 3.67
C PRO A 544 25.24 -17.92 4.63
N ALA A 545 26.56 -17.81 4.53
CA ALA A 545 27.31 -16.74 5.18
C ALA A 545 26.90 -15.36 4.62
N THR A 546 27.22 -14.27 5.32
CA THR A 546 26.86 -12.90 4.91
C THR A 546 27.36 -12.49 3.53
N ASP A 547 28.39 -13.16 3.00
CA ASP A 547 28.97 -12.93 1.68
C ASP A 547 28.53 -13.95 0.61
N GLN A 548 27.58 -14.84 0.95
CA GLN A 548 27.13 -15.92 0.09
C GLN A 548 25.69 -15.74 -0.39
N ASP A 549 25.47 -16.06 -1.66
CA ASP A 549 24.17 -16.19 -2.30
C ASP A 549 23.83 -17.66 -2.56
N VAL A 550 22.54 -18.02 -2.62
CA VAL A 550 22.06 -19.39 -2.84
C VAL A 550 21.59 -19.57 -4.29
N TYR A 551 21.91 -20.70 -4.92
CA TYR A 551 21.58 -21.01 -6.31
C TYR A 551 21.10 -22.46 -6.47
N VAL A 552 20.40 -22.75 -7.56
CA VAL A 552 20.09 -24.10 -8.05
C VAL A 552 20.80 -24.33 -9.39
N VAL A 553 21.43 -25.49 -9.54
CA VAL A 553 22.15 -25.90 -10.74
C VAL A 553 21.82 -27.35 -11.06
N GLY A 554 21.75 -27.72 -12.34
CA GLY A 554 21.26 -29.04 -12.74
C GLY A 554 21.62 -29.46 -14.15
N SER A 555 21.09 -30.60 -14.57
CA SER A 555 21.54 -31.34 -15.76
C SER A 555 21.19 -30.72 -17.11
N ILE A 556 20.32 -29.71 -17.13
CA ILE A 556 19.79 -29.09 -18.36
C ILE A 556 20.18 -27.61 -18.47
N PRO A 557 20.19 -27.01 -19.68
CA PRO A 557 20.60 -25.63 -19.89
C PRO A 557 19.87 -24.61 -19.02
N GLU A 558 18.58 -24.83 -18.77
CA GLU A 558 17.72 -23.99 -17.93
C GLU A 558 18.16 -23.98 -16.45
N LEU A 559 18.89 -25.01 -16.03
CA LEU A 559 19.56 -25.10 -14.72
C LEU A 559 21.08 -24.99 -14.84
N GLY A 560 21.60 -24.49 -15.96
CA GLY A 560 23.01 -24.20 -16.16
C GLY A 560 23.91 -25.40 -16.51
N SER A 561 23.36 -26.58 -16.83
CA SER A 561 24.11 -27.78 -17.24
C SER A 561 25.30 -28.12 -16.33
N TRP A 562 25.07 -28.13 -15.03
CA TRP A 562 26.06 -28.36 -13.96
C TRP A 562 27.18 -27.32 -13.86
N ALA A 563 27.11 -26.21 -14.59
CA ALA A 563 28.07 -25.12 -14.49
C ALA A 563 27.62 -24.08 -13.44
N PRO A 564 28.33 -23.91 -12.31
CA PRO A 564 27.96 -22.93 -11.28
C PRO A 564 27.89 -21.48 -11.76
N ALA A 565 28.60 -21.14 -12.83
CA ALA A 565 28.54 -19.82 -13.45
C ALA A 565 27.17 -19.51 -14.08
N ASN A 566 26.45 -20.55 -14.49
CA ASN A 566 25.13 -20.49 -15.14
C ASN A 566 24.01 -20.97 -14.20
N ALA A 567 24.31 -21.18 -12.91
CA ALA A 567 23.33 -21.59 -11.93
C ALA A 567 22.27 -20.49 -11.72
N VAL A 568 21.02 -20.90 -11.49
CA VAL A 568 19.91 -19.97 -11.26
C VAL A 568 19.99 -19.46 -9.83
N ARG A 569 20.09 -18.14 -9.64
CA ARG A 569 20.12 -17.52 -8.31
C ARG A 569 18.75 -17.60 -7.66
N LEU A 570 18.70 -18.00 -6.38
CA LEU A 570 17.49 -17.97 -5.58
C LEU A 570 17.41 -16.65 -4.80
N THR A 571 16.20 -16.13 -4.70
CA THR A 571 15.88 -14.92 -3.95
C THR A 571 15.54 -15.28 -2.51
N ALA A 572 16.11 -14.57 -1.54
CA ALA A 572 15.78 -14.74 -0.13
C ALA A 572 14.34 -14.30 0.15
N LEU A 573 13.58 -15.12 0.88
CA LEU A 573 12.21 -14.86 1.32
C LEU A 573 12.10 -14.45 2.81
N GLY A 574 13.23 -14.43 3.52
CA GLY A 574 13.29 -14.31 4.98
C GLY A 574 13.33 -15.68 5.68
N GLY A 575 13.74 -15.71 6.96
CA GLY A 575 13.74 -16.94 7.78
C GLY A 575 14.57 -18.10 7.21
N ASN A 576 15.73 -17.82 6.61
CA ASN A 576 16.60 -18.79 5.93
C ASN A 576 15.97 -19.49 4.71
N SER A 577 14.86 -18.99 4.16
CA SER A 577 14.21 -19.54 2.98
C SER A 577 14.59 -18.79 1.70
N TYR A 578 14.83 -19.54 0.62
CA TYR A 578 15.25 -19.02 -0.68
C TYR A 578 14.42 -19.66 -1.79
N ARG A 579 14.08 -18.92 -2.85
CA ARG A 579 13.24 -19.42 -3.95
C ARG A 579 13.66 -18.93 -5.33
N ALA A 580 13.52 -19.78 -6.34
CA ALA A 580 13.54 -19.42 -7.76
C ALA A 580 12.42 -20.16 -8.52
N ALA A 581 11.95 -19.59 -9.63
CA ALA A 581 11.09 -20.28 -10.60
C ALA A 581 11.84 -20.40 -11.93
N VAL A 582 11.79 -21.59 -12.53
CA VAL A 582 12.47 -21.93 -13.78
C VAL A 582 11.49 -22.72 -14.65
N ASP A 583 11.34 -22.35 -15.92
CA ASP A 583 10.56 -23.14 -16.87
C ASP A 583 11.39 -24.34 -17.33
N LEU A 584 10.95 -25.54 -16.97
CA LEU A 584 11.62 -26.79 -17.33
C LEU A 584 10.85 -27.52 -18.44
N PRO A 585 11.50 -28.35 -19.27
CA PRO A 585 10.80 -29.12 -20.30
C PRO A 585 9.70 -30.03 -19.70
N ARG A 586 8.56 -30.15 -20.38
CA ARG A 586 7.45 -31.05 -19.98
C ARG A 586 7.86 -32.52 -19.97
N SER A 587 7.21 -33.32 -19.12
CA SER A 587 7.36 -34.78 -19.07
C SER A 587 8.82 -35.26 -19.04
N THR A 588 9.70 -34.50 -18.37
CA THR A 588 11.16 -34.71 -18.38
C THR A 588 11.65 -34.93 -16.96
N THR A 589 12.57 -35.87 -16.79
CA THR A 589 13.30 -36.04 -15.52
C THR A 589 14.58 -35.23 -15.59
N VAL A 590 14.78 -34.34 -14.63
CA VAL A 590 15.98 -33.51 -14.49
C VAL A 590 16.68 -33.83 -13.19
N GLU A 591 18.00 -33.68 -13.18
CA GLU A 591 18.78 -33.72 -11.95
C GLU A 591 19.24 -32.33 -11.54
N TYR A 592 19.31 -32.06 -10.24
CA TYR A 592 19.73 -30.76 -9.71
C TYR A 592 20.39 -30.86 -8.33
N LYS A 593 21.07 -29.78 -7.95
CA LYS A 593 21.60 -29.50 -6.61
C LYS A 593 21.51 -28.01 -6.28
N TYR A 594 21.50 -27.72 -4.99
CA TYR A 594 21.73 -26.36 -4.49
C TYR A 594 23.22 -26.09 -4.26
N ILE A 595 23.62 -24.85 -4.53
CA ILE A 595 24.97 -24.34 -4.25
C ILE A 595 24.89 -22.98 -3.55
N LYS A 596 25.96 -22.61 -2.85
CA LYS A 596 26.19 -21.26 -2.34
C LYS A 596 27.40 -20.65 -3.02
N LYS A 597 27.36 -19.37 -3.38
CA LYS A 597 28.46 -18.70 -4.09
C LYS A 597 28.81 -17.37 -3.43
N THR A 598 30.09 -17.11 -3.23
CA THR A 598 30.58 -15.80 -2.76
C THR A 598 30.71 -14.80 -3.90
N ALA A 599 30.82 -13.50 -3.60
CA ALA A 599 31.12 -12.46 -4.60
C ALA A 599 32.42 -12.72 -5.39
N ALA A 600 33.40 -13.41 -4.76
CA ALA A 600 34.65 -13.83 -5.40
C ALA A 600 34.52 -15.10 -6.26
N GLY A 601 33.33 -15.72 -6.31
CA GLY A 601 33.05 -16.90 -7.13
C GLY A 601 33.37 -18.25 -6.48
N VAL A 602 33.64 -18.29 -5.17
CA VAL A 602 33.87 -19.56 -4.44
C VAL A 602 32.53 -20.29 -4.28
N VAL A 603 32.47 -21.56 -4.69
CA VAL A 603 31.24 -22.36 -4.72
C VAL A 603 31.25 -23.44 -3.63
N THR A 604 30.19 -23.49 -2.82
CA THR A 604 29.91 -24.57 -1.87
C THR A 604 28.72 -25.39 -2.37
N TRP A 605 28.91 -26.69 -2.56
CA TRP A 605 27.85 -27.59 -3.01
C TRP A 605 27.11 -28.21 -1.84
N GLU A 606 25.81 -28.43 -1.97
CA GLU A 606 25.10 -29.28 -1.00
C GLU A 606 25.62 -30.74 -1.05
N SER A 607 25.60 -31.37 0.12
CA SER A 607 26.04 -32.75 0.32
C SER A 607 25.03 -33.78 -0.22
N GLY A 608 25.49 -35.03 -0.37
CA GLY A 608 24.70 -36.15 -0.86
C GLY A 608 24.67 -36.28 -2.39
N ALA A 609 23.87 -37.24 -2.89
CA ALA A 609 23.66 -37.48 -4.33
C ALA A 609 22.86 -36.36 -5.00
N ASN A 610 22.86 -36.30 -6.33
CA ASN A 610 22.00 -35.38 -7.09
C ASN A 610 20.52 -35.62 -6.75
N ARG A 611 19.74 -34.54 -6.70
CA ARG A 611 18.28 -34.62 -6.59
C ARG A 611 17.71 -34.91 -7.97
N SER A 612 16.54 -35.55 -8.03
CA SER A 612 15.83 -35.83 -9.27
C SER A 612 14.41 -35.27 -9.19
N LEU A 613 13.95 -34.63 -10.27
CA LEU A 613 12.61 -34.07 -10.40
C LEU A 613 12.02 -34.45 -11.76
N GLY A 614 10.83 -35.06 -11.74
CA GLY A 614 10.01 -35.25 -12.94
C GLY A 614 9.03 -34.09 -13.13
N THR A 615 9.03 -33.46 -14.29
CA THR A 615 8.04 -32.44 -14.64
C THR A 615 6.77 -33.08 -15.22
N PRO A 616 5.57 -32.56 -14.91
CA PRO A 616 4.32 -33.04 -15.48
C PRO A 616 4.18 -32.71 -16.98
N ALA A 617 3.16 -33.29 -17.63
CA ALA A 617 2.83 -33.00 -19.03
C ALA A 617 2.16 -31.61 -19.21
N SER A 618 1.57 -31.06 -18.16
CA SER A 618 0.93 -29.74 -18.11
C SER A 618 0.85 -29.23 -16.66
N GLY A 619 0.56 -27.93 -16.48
CA GLY A 619 0.46 -27.31 -15.16
C GLY A 619 1.78 -26.73 -14.65
N SER A 620 1.99 -26.76 -13.34
CA SER A 620 3.22 -26.30 -12.67
C SER A 620 3.83 -27.42 -11.82
N SER A 621 5.10 -27.26 -11.48
CA SER A 621 5.81 -28.15 -10.55
C SER A 621 6.44 -27.34 -9.43
N ALA A 622 6.60 -27.93 -8.25
CA ALA A 622 7.28 -27.28 -7.14
C ALA A 622 8.03 -28.29 -6.29
N VAL A 623 9.22 -27.90 -5.85
CA VAL A 623 10.02 -28.63 -4.86
C VAL A 623 10.38 -27.70 -3.71
N THR A 624 10.26 -28.22 -2.49
CA THR A 624 10.66 -27.54 -1.27
C THR A 624 11.65 -28.42 -0.53
N ASP A 625 12.86 -27.90 -0.37
CA ASP A 625 14.00 -28.64 0.12
C ASP A 625 14.68 -27.93 1.29
N SER A 626 15.61 -28.62 1.93
CA SER A 626 16.61 -28.00 2.80
C SER A 626 17.99 -28.25 2.22
N PHE A 627 18.86 -27.25 2.28
CA PHE A 627 20.23 -27.35 1.81
C PHE A 627 20.95 -28.41 2.64
N ARG A 628 21.31 -29.53 2.01
CA ARG A 628 21.93 -30.66 2.73
C ARG A 628 23.33 -30.27 3.15
N GLY A 629 23.54 -30.10 4.44
CA GLY A 629 24.82 -29.65 5.02
C GLY A 629 24.67 -28.41 5.91
N ASP A 630 23.48 -27.79 5.95
CA ASP A 630 23.16 -26.69 6.87
C ASP A 630 22.50 -27.20 8.16
N THR A 631 22.78 -26.52 9.27
CA THR A 631 22.00 -26.59 10.51
C THR A 631 21.08 -25.38 10.58
N VAL A 632 19.85 -25.49 10.07
CA VAL A 632 18.86 -24.40 10.08
C VAL A 632 18.14 -24.35 11.46
N PRO A 633 18.05 -23.20 12.14
CA PRO A 633 17.19 -23.03 13.31
C PRO A 633 15.72 -23.02 12.88
N THR A 634 14.89 -23.84 13.52
CA THR A 634 13.44 -23.94 13.29
C THR A 634 12.67 -22.71 13.79
N ALA A 635 11.59 -22.35 13.08
CA ALA A 635 10.73 -21.21 13.41
C ALA A 635 10.17 -21.28 14.86
N PRO A 636 10.01 -20.13 15.55
CA PRO A 636 9.47 -20.10 16.91
C PRO A 636 8.00 -20.52 16.94
N VAL A 637 7.57 -21.08 18.07
CA VAL A 637 6.19 -21.49 18.35
C VAL A 637 5.41 -20.33 18.95
N ALA A 638 4.26 -19.99 18.38
CA ALA A 638 3.32 -19.04 18.99
C ALA A 638 2.56 -19.71 20.15
N ALA A 639 2.96 -19.42 21.38
CA ALA A 639 2.37 -19.96 22.61
C ALA A 639 1.37 -18.97 23.22
N SER A 640 0.08 -19.31 23.18
CA SER A 640 -1.01 -18.51 23.78
C SER A 640 -1.34 -18.98 25.19
N PHE A 641 -1.38 -18.03 26.12
CA PHE A 641 -1.72 -18.25 27.53
C PHE A 641 -3.04 -17.56 27.84
N ASN A 642 -4.06 -18.34 28.20
CA ASN A 642 -5.37 -17.82 28.58
C ASN A 642 -5.65 -18.21 30.04
N ALA A 643 -5.85 -17.24 30.93
CA ALA A 643 -6.10 -17.50 32.34
C ALA A 643 -7.38 -16.83 32.84
N THR A 644 -8.30 -17.59 33.40
CA THR A 644 -9.47 -17.05 34.11
C THR A 644 -9.05 -16.62 35.52
N VAL A 645 -9.06 -15.31 35.77
CA VAL A 645 -8.55 -14.72 37.02
C VAL A 645 -9.41 -13.52 37.42
N SER A 646 -10.03 -13.59 38.60
CA SER A 646 -10.73 -12.43 39.17
C SER A 646 -9.75 -11.47 39.84
N THR A 647 -9.87 -10.18 39.54
CA THR A 647 -9.09 -9.10 40.16
C THR A 647 -10.02 -8.01 40.68
N TYR A 648 -9.52 -7.16 41.57
CA TYR A 648 -10.18 -5.90 41.92
C TYR A 648 -9.62 -4.74 41.09
N TYR A 649 -10.31 -3.61 41.09
CA TYR A 649 -9.89 -2.44 40.31
C TYR A 649 -8.44 -2.02 40.61
N GLY A 650 -7.62 -1.93 39.56
CA GLY A 650 -6.20 -1.59 39.65
C GLY A 650 -5.24 -2.79 39.81
N GLN A 651 -5.74 -3.99 40.10
CA GLN A 651 -4.92 -5.21 40.13
C GLN A 651 -4.88 -5.86 38.73
N ASN A 652 -3.67 -6.21 38.26
CA ASN A 652 -3.43 -6.76 36.92
C ASN A 652 -2.79 -8.15 36.97
N VAL A 653 -2.95 -8.94 35.90
CA VAL A 653 -2.41 -10.30 35.81
C VAL A 653 -1.20 -10.34 34.88
N TYR A 654 -0.17 -11.08 35.30
CA TYR A 654 1.08 -11.28 34.55
C TYR A 654 1.45 -12.76 34.47
N LEU A 655 2.28 -13.11 33.49
CA LEU A 655 2.86 -14.43 33.26
C LEU A 655 4.37 -14.38 33.47
N VAL A 656 4.93 -15.33 34.20
CA VAL A 656 6.37 -15.46 34.43
C VAL A 656 6.81 -16.92 34.35
N GLY A 657 8.03 -17.19 33.87
CA GLY A 657 8.50 -18.56 33.68
C GLY A 657 10.01 -18.70 33.49
N ASN A 658 10.45 -19.93 33.25
CA ASN A 658 11.87 -20.31 33.18
C ASN A 658 12.64 -19.71 31.98
N LEU A 659 11.94 -19.37 30.89
CA LEU A 659 12.56 -18.79 29.70
C LEU A 659 12.74 -17.27 29.84
N ALA A 660 13.75 -16.73 29.16
CA ALA A 660 13.96 -15.27 29.09
C ALA A 660 12.74 -14.53 28.52
N ALA A 661 12.07 -15.11 27.52
CA ALA A 661 10.83 -14.58 26.95
C ALA A 661 9.65 -14.57 27.95
N LEU A 662 9.76 -15.31 29.05
CA LEU A 662 8.81 -15.35 30.15
C LEU A 662 9.35 -14.63 31.40
N GLY A 663 10.40 -13.81 31.25
CA GLY A 663 10.96 -13.03 32.35
C GLY A 663 11.91 -13.79 33.29
N GLY A 664 12.23 -15.07 33.02
CA GLY A 664 13.24 -15.83 33.77
C GLY A 664 12.96 -15.91 35.28
N TRP A 665 11.72 -16.17 35.67
CA TRP A 665 11.22 -16.19 37.06
C TRP A 665 11.36 -14.87 37.83
N ASN A 666 11.67 -13.75 37.16
CA ASN A 666 11.71 -12.42 37.77
C ASN A 666 10.37 -11.68 37.63
N PRO A 667 9.64 -11.39 38.72
CA PRO A 667 8.37 -10.64 38.68
C PRO A 667 8.46 -9.25 38.04
N ALA A 668 9.63 -8.60 38.09
CA ALA A 668 9.82 -7.29 37.45
C ALA A 668 9.78 -7.39 35.91
N ASN A 669 10.12 -8.56 35.36
CA ASN A 669 10.14 -8.85 33.93
C ASN A 669 8.95 -9.72 33.50
N ALA A 670 7.94 -9.89 34.35
CA ALA A 670 6.77 -10.70 34.04
C ALA A 670 5.97 -10.05 32.90
N VAL A 671 5.43 -10.89 32.02
CA VAL A 671 4.70 -10.48 30.83
C VAL A 671 3.27 -10.08 31.20
N PRO A 672 2.81 -8.86 30.90
CA PRO A 672 1.43 -8.46 31.18
C PRO A 672 0.43 -9.22 30.31
N LEU A 673 -0.72 -9.59 30.90
CA LEU A 673 -1.85 -10.14 30.16
C LEU A 673 -2.90 -9.05 29.91
N SER A 674 -3.58 -9.14 28.77
CA SER A 674 -4.71 -8.27 28.42
C SER A 674 -5.99 -8.73 29.12
N SER A 675 -6.77 -7.77 29.62
CA SER A 675 -8.10 -7.98 30.23
C SER A 675 -9.26 -7.74 29.27
N ALA A 676 -9.03 -7.67 27.96
CA ALA A 676 -10.06 -7.37 26.96
C ALA A 676 -11.28 -8.32 27.04
N ASP A 677 -11.07 -9.56 27.49
CA ASP A 677 -12.08 -10.60 27.63
C ASP A 677 -12.37 -10.95 29.11
N TYR A 678 -12.24 -9.97 30.03
CA TYR A 678 -12.38 -10.19 31.48
C TYR A 678 -13.64 -11.01 31.84
N PRO A 679 -13.54 -12.07 32.69
CA PRO A 679 -12.43 -12.41 33.59
C PRO A 679 -11.31 -13.25 32.98
N VAL A 680 -11.28 -13.43 31.65
CA VAL A 680 -10.20 -14.11 30.95
C VAL A 680 -9.11 -13.13 30.58
N TRP A 681 -7.89 -13.45 31.00
CA TRP A 681 -6.67 -12.70 30.72
C TRP A 681 -5.85 -13.42 29.66
N ARG A 682 -5.33 -12.71 28.66
CA ARG A 682 -4.68 -13.32 27.49
C ARG A 682 -3.33 -12.70 27.14
N THR A 683 -2.39 -13.54 26.69
CA THR A 683 -1.18 -13.11 25.99
C THR A 683 -0.70 -14.21 25.05
N THR A 684 0.05 -13.86 24.01
CA THR A 684 0.68 -14.80 23.08
C THR A 684 2.14 -14.43 22.90
N LEU A 685 3.04 -15.42 23.01
CA LEU A 685 4.49 -15.23 22.95
C LEU A 685 5.13 -16.20 21.97
N ASN A 686 6.18 -15.75 21.29
CA ASN A 686 7.00 -16.62 20.45
C ASN A 686 8.06 -17.33 21.31
N LEU A 687 7.95 -18.65 21.46
CA LEU A 687 8.86 -19.48 22.24
C LEU A 687 9.70 -20.39 21.33
N PRO A 688 10.92 -20.79 21.74
CA PRO A 688 11.72 -21.70 20.92
C PRO A 688 11.01 -23.07 20.78
N PRO A 689 11.09 -23.74 19.62
CA PRO A 689 10.46 -25.06 19.41
C PRO A 689 11.17 -26.16 20.22
N ASN A 690 10.48 -27.28 20.45
CA ASN A 690 10.99 -28.44 21.21
C ASN A 690 11.62 -28.08 22.57
N THR A 691 11.10 -27.05 23.23
CA THR A 691 11.68 -26.47 24.45
C THR A 691 10.76 -26.70 25.63
N ALA A 692 11.33 -27.21 26.73
CA ALA A 692 10.62 -27.36 27.99
C ALA A 692 10.38 -25.98 28.63
N VAL A 693 9.11 -25.67 28.87
CA VAL A 693 8.63 -24.42 29.43
C VAL A 693 8.00 -24.70 30.78
N GLU A 694 8.39 -23.93 31.78
CA GLU A 694 7.71 -23.85 33.07
C GLU A 694 7.25 -22.42 33.32
N TYR A 695 6.04 -22.23 33.85
CA TYR A 695 5.48 -20.91 34.08
C TYR A 695 4.48 -20.86 35.25
N LYS A 696 4.21 -19.63 35.70
CA LYS A 696 3.15 -19.26 36.63
C LYS A 696 2.50 -17.91 36.30
N TYR A 697 1.30 -17.70 36.81
CA TYR A 697 0.64 -16.40 36.83
C TYR A 697 0.90 -15.63 38.13
N LEU A 698 0.90 -14.30 37.99
CA LEU A 698 1.05 -13.33 39.07
C LEU A 698 -0.13 -12.35 39.05
N LYS A 699 -0.61 -11.94 40.22
CA LYS A 699 -1.42 -10.72 40.38
C LYS A 699 -0.52 -9.62 40.92
N LYS A 700 -0.50 -8.46 40.27
CA LYS A 700 0.23 -7.28 40.73
C LYS A 700 -0.76 -6.19 41.15
N ASN A 701 -0.61 -5.72 42.38
CA ASN A 701 -1.42 -4.64 42.94
C ASN A 701 -0.89 -3.26 42.49
N PRO A 702 -1.69 -2.19 42.62
CA PRO A 702 -1.25 -0.82 42.29
C PRO A 702 0.01 -0.36 43.03
N ASP A 703 0.24 -0.86 44.26
CA ASP A 703 1.43 -0.56 45.07
C ASP A 703 2.69 -1.35 44.63
N GLY A 704 2.56 -2.20 43.61
CA GLY A 704 3.63 -3.03 43.07
C GLY A 704 3.81 -4.37 43.77
N SER A 705 3.07 -4.65 44.86
CA SER A 705 3.10 -5.96 45.52
C SER A 705 2.54 -7.07 44.61
N VAL A 706 3.14 -8.26 44.71
CA VAL A 706 2.84 -9.39 43.82
C VAL A 706 2.36 -10.60 44.61
N THR A 707 1.26 -11.19 44.17
CA THR A 707 0.76 -12.49 44.63
C THR A 707 0.96 -13.53 43.53
N TRP A 708 1.60 -14.64 43.85
CA TRP A 708 1.80 -15.76 42.92
C TRP A 708 0.61 -16.73 42.96
N GLU A 709 0.33 -17.41 41.85
CA GLU A 709 -0.59 -18.55 41.88
C GLU A 709 -0.04 -19.70 42.74
N SER A 710 -0.94 -20.41 43.40
CA SER A 710 -0.57 -21.49 44.32
C SER A 710 -0.17 -22.79 43.59
N GLY A 711 0.42 -23.74 44.33
CA GLY A 711 0.80 -25.06 43.81
C GLY A 711 2.10 -25.11 42.99
N ALA A 712 2.33 -26.24 42.31
CA ALA A 712 3.51 -26.46 41.47
C ALA A 712 3.46 -25.62 40.17
N ASN A 713 4.63 -25.40 39.54
CA ASN A 713 4.74 -24.75 38.24
C ASN A 713 3.87 -25.46 37.20
N ARG A 714 3.30 -24.69 36.27
CA ARG A 714 2.70 -25.26 35.06
C ARG A 714 3.82 -25.54 34.07
N SER A 715 3.70 -26.62 33.30
CA SER A 715 4.76 -27.01 32.36
C SER A 715 4.22 -27.58 31.07
N PHE A 716 4.92 -27.33 29.97
CA PHE A 716 4.70 -27.98 28.68
C PHE A 716 6.01 -28.02 27.88
N THR A 717 6.04 -28.76 26.78
CA THR A 717 7.12 -28.67 25.79
C THR A 717 6.53 -28.07 24.52
N THR A 718 7.15 -27.02 23.99
CA THR A 718 6.71 -26.42 22.73
C THR A 718 6.84 -27.44 21.59
N PRO A 719 5.89 -27.50 20.63
CA PRO A 719 6.02 -28.35 19.45
C PRO A 719 7.24 -27.97 18.59
N ALA A 720 7.54 -28.79 17.59
CA ALA A 720 8.63 -28.52 16.63
C ALA A 720 8.38 -27.27 15.75
N GLY A 721 7.15 -26.74 15.74
CA GLY A 721 6.71 -25.54 15.04
C GLY A 721 5.21 -25.31 15.22
N GLY A 722 4.67 -24.21 14.68
CA GLY A 722 3.24 -23.89 14.76
C GLY A 722 2.85 -23.15 16.05
N SER A 723 1.68 -23.46 16.61
CA SER A 723 1.17 -22.80 17.82
C SER A 723 0.88 -23.80 18.94
N TRP A 724 0.86 -23.27 20.16
CA TRP A 724 0.42 -23.97 21.36
C TRP A 724 -0.53 -23.05 22.14
N SER A 725 -1.50 -23.61 22.86
CA SER A 725 -2.36 -22.81 23.73
C SER A 725 -2.70 -23.51 25.05
N SER A 726 -2.91 -22.73 26.10
CA SER A 726 -3.45 -23.15 27.40
C SER A 726 -4.73 -22.39 27.74
N THR A 727 -5.61 -23.05 28.48
CA THR A 727 -6.78 -22.44 29.12
C THR A 727 -6.75 -22.81 30.59
N ASP A 728 -6.31 -21.87 31.40
CA ASP A 728 -6.01 -22.03 32.80
C ASP A 728 -7.01 -21.32 33.69
N THR A 729 -7.17 -21.82 34.91
CA THR A 729 -7.86 -21.13 36.00
C THR A 729 -6.85 -20.85 37.11
N TRP A 730 -6.91 -19.65 37.70
CA TRP A 730 -6.05 -19.25 38.82
C TRP A 730 -6.12 -20.29 39.96
N ARG A 731 -4.96 -20.68 40.50
CA ARG A 731 -4.82 -21.64 41.61
C ARG A 731 -4.59 -20.97 42.95
#